data_AF-R5LKK8-F1
#
_entry.id   AF-R5LKK8-F1
#
_cell.length_a   1.000
_cell.length_b   1.000
_cell.length_c   1.000
_cell.angle_alpha   90.00
_cell.angle_beta   90.00
_cell.angle_gamma   90.00
#
_symmetry.space_group_name_H-M   'P 1'
#
loop_
_entity.id
_entity.type
_entity.pdbx_description
1 polymer ?
#
loop_
_entity_poly.entity_id
_entity_poly.type
_entity_poly.pdbx_seq_one_letter_code
_entity_poly.pdbx_strand_id
1 'polypeptide(L)'
;MLTQKGIKSILGQTDRNRFVFSILTVITFLLLIIFIPFTMAEAVPVDSVSISSTKLNYDTDPGSWNLDSSISFSNVDKLTLKLDLKTISKTDYDYIDTVFVIDNSESMKFEKFSYVKSACFELIDKLYSQSSNNKTALITFNSIANIEQTFISDKSSIKDVINNINFSAGTNYYQAFLKIDELLSNYKKESDRELLVLFVTDGVANEDIPNERPSYEMLKQKYPYANVHIVQYEMGNKVNQNIALVSDRQFVSNKDSISTELDKASVVSMTYDTFNIKSYVNTNYFEVLNYSSTLGTLSFNKDTLTWNLDNNIRTLEEVEAKIELKLKDEYVDSEIVVPVLTKNIINYNLDNISETIDSSLSPVISNYNSVIYDMNLPSECTINFPVTKKYRVFDSVEIYDEDVVCGNYQLKGFSIKNNGAKLTDSNHFTMPNKTVELVAKWSGLSLSKRMDGKVSKVQTLYSLLADSAVMDNIKSEFVSSAGGISIKGGSSDTNGKGLYEVATTKNDTYPIYYFRGDVKNNNVKFAGFCWKIVRTTENGGVKLIYNGEVDSSGYCTNTTGVNTRIASSQFNSNYASAGSVGYMYGTLHELTNKRLNLYYANGMQMKQKSNIPNTKYYFSDTVTYSNGVYTLVNPVQYLYKENHSNLDKKYTCLSETETSCTNVGQVYLATSGSTYLNYYEFTDGLTYEFLYADGDNHKWIFGNDFTYSNGVYTLKDTISINMGDYLTGGSKIYNKHNYTCLSESNSCSTLYYILKHKKTNNTVDDNTGYYSMTGGKGIEDLKNEMFENKNDSTIKSVVDNWYKNNLLNYTKYLEDANWCSDRTISDSSLLSKDTDASNDSYTHFIGYYRLYYGSYKLSFTCANSNDILNTSIEGFKYPVALLTLDEYIYAGGSNSANSSYYLYTGMTDWMLTPRSYYGLNASVSYVTSMGTVGGDSSNYDVRDNYGVRPAIVLKSGIRTDGGNGTMEDPYLITKDVNKNVIG
;
A
#
# COMPACT_ATOMS: atom_id res chain seq x y z
N MET A 1 40.97 55.93 1.69
CA MET A 1 40.61 57.37 1.56
C MET A 1 39.40 57.58 2.47
N LEU A 2 39.37 58.40 3.52
CA LEU A 2 40.22 59.49 4.01
C LEU A 2 40.13 59.49 5.56
N THR A 3 41.21 59.94 6.17
CA THR A 3 41.58 59.84 7.59
C THR A 3 40.97 60.92 8.50
N GLN A 4 40.88 60.56 9.79
CA GLN A 4 40.81 61.45 10.95
C GLN A 4 41.71 62.69 10.87
N LYS A 5 41.22 63.83 11.37
CA LYS A 5 41.90 64.67 12.38
C LYS A 5 40.97 65.76 12.91
N GLY A 6 40.86 65.85 14.24
CA GLY A 6 40.24 66.97 14.94
C GLY A 6 41.23 68.10 15.24
N ILE A 7 40.68 69.26 15.64
CA ILE A 7 41.35 70.42 16.27
C ILE A 7 40.29 71.04 17.22
N LYS A 8 40.47 70.99 18.56
CA LYS A 8 40.88 72.10 19.48
C LYS A 8 40.18 73.44 19.17
N SER A 9 39.73 74.32 20.06
CA SER A 9 39.85 74.58 21.51
C SER A 9 39.28 76.02 21.68
N ILE A 10 38.67 76.39 22.82
CA ILE A 10 38.96 77.61 23.61
C ILE A 10 37.87 77.86 24.68
N LEU A 11 38.36 78.18 25.88
CA LEU A 11 37.74 78.58 27.16
C LEU A 11 36.85 79.84 27.05
N GLY A 12 35.96 80.22 27.98
CA GLY A 12 35.63 79.76 29.32
C GLY A 12 34.65 80.75 30.03
N GLN A 13 34.15 80.32 31.20
CA GLN A 13 33.45 81.08 32.26
C GLN A 13 32.16 81.87 31.94
N THR A 14 31.00 81.30 32.27
CA THR A 14 29.98 81.88 33.19
C THR A 14 28.93 80.82 33.59
N ASP A 15 28.26 81.03 34.72
CA ASP A 15 27.07 80.32 35.24
C ASP A 15 27.22 79.00 36.01
N ARG A 16 27.80 79.17 37.19
CA ARG A 16 27.84 78.29 38.36
C ARG A 16 26.48 78.01 39.03
N ASN A 17 25.35 78.22 38.34
CA ASN A 17 23.99 77.89 38.83
C ASN A 17 23.32 76.73 38.07
N ARG A 18 23.97 76.15 37.04
CA ARG A 18 23.48 74.94 36.36
C ARG A 18 24.07 73.63 36.89
N PHE A 19 25.18 73.68 37.63
CA PHE A 19 25.89 72.46 38.02
C PHE A 19 25.30 71.74 39.24
N VAL A 20 24.65 72.47 40.16
CA VAL A 20 24.02 71.85 41.34
C VAL A 20 22.66 71.23 40.97
N PHE A 21 21.90 71.81 40.04
CA PHE A 21 20.65 71.21 39.57
C PHE A 21 20.85 70.00 38.65
N SER A 22 21.95 69.94 37.88
CA SER A 22 22.25 68.79 37.03
C SER A 22 22.84 67.60 37.79
N ILE A 23 23.61 67.82 38.85
CA ILE A 23 24.12 66.71 39.69
C ILE A 23 23.04 66.19 40.63
N LEU A 24 22.15 67.05 41.15
CA LEU A 24 21.02 66.58 41.95
C LEU A 24 20.02 65.80 41.10
N THR A 25 19.75 66.23 39.85
CA THR A 25 18.87 65.48 38.94
C THR A 25 19.47 64.15 38.50
N VAL A 26 20.78 64.08 38.20
CA VAL A 26 21.43 62.81 37.83
C VAL A 26 21.54 61.86 39.04
N ILE A 27 21.77 62.37 40.26
CA ILE A 27 21.77 61.53 41.46
C ILE A 27 20.35 61.10 41.86
N THR A 28 19.32 61.93 41.68
CA THR A 28 17.92 61.47 41.85
C THR A 28 17.49 60.51 40.73
N PHE A 29 18.00 60.66 39.51
CA PHE A 29 17.69 59.73 38.41
C PHE A 29 18.43 58.39 38.57
N LEU A 30 19.65 58.39 39.13
CA LEU A 30 20.37 57.16 39.49
C LEU A 30 19.84 56.51 40.79
N LEU A 31 19.35 57.29 41.76
CA LEU A 31 18.68 56.73 42.95
C LEU A 31 17.26 56.24 42.65
N LEU A 32 16.58 56.78 41.63
CA LEU A 32 15.31 56.24 41.11
C LEU A 32 15.50 54.93 40.34
N ILE A 33 16.72 54.58 39.91
CA ILE A 33 17.04 53.27 39.30
C ILE A 33 17.38 52.22 40.37
N ILE A 34 17.66 52.60 41.62
CA ILE A 34 17.94 51.67 42.74
C ILE A 34 16.69 51.39 43.59
N PHE A 35 15.59 52.12 43.38
CA PHE A 35 14.29 51.92 44.05
C PHE A 35 13.12 51.83 43.05
N ILE A 36 13.33 51.24 41.88
CA ILE A 36 12.21 50.62 41.17
C ILE A 36 11.93 49.34 41.96
N PRO A 37 10.80 49.19 42.68
CA PRO A 37 10.42 47.85 43.12
C PRO A 37 10.40 47.03 41.84
N PHE A 38 11.22 45.99 41.75
CA PHE A 38 11.21 45.05 40.63
C PHE A 38 9.74 44.81 40.30
N THR A 39 9.26 45.46 39.24
CA THR A 39 7.93 45.24 38.74
C THR A 39 8.02 43.81 38.27
N MET A 40 7.50 42.89 39.09
CA MET A 40 7.41 41.48 38.76
C MET A 40 6.86 41.44 37.34
N ALA A 41 7.71 41.08 36.38
CA ALA A 41 7.25 40.88 35.03
C ALA A 41 6.13 39.84 35.15
N GLU A 42 4.92 40.24 34.78
CA GLU A 42 3.75 39.38 34.87
C GLU A 42 4.08 38.12 34.05
N ALA A 43 4.08 36.95 34.71
CA ALA A 43 4.45 35.72 34.04
C ALA A 43 3.50 35.49 32.86
N VAL A 44 4.04 35.23 31.67
CA VAL A 44 3.24 34.95 30.48
C VAL A 44 3.07 33.43 30.36
N PRO A 45 1.87 32.90 30.10
CA PRO A 45 1.67 31.48 29.90
C PRO A 45 2.53 30.93 28.74
N VAL A 46 3.22 29.82 28.98
CA VAL A 46 4.10 29.12 28.02
C VAL A 46 3.95 27.61 28.26
N ASP A 47 3.42 26.88 27.28
CA ASP A 47 3.09 25.44 27.39
C ASP A 47 4.32 24.52 27.44
N SER A 48 5.46 24.96 26.89
CA SER A 48 6.70 24.17 26.86
C SER A 48 7.94 25.05 26.80
N VAL A 49 9.03 24.57 27.39
CA VAL A 49 10.35 25.17 27.32
C VAL A 49 11.40 24.10 27.05
N SER A 50 12.48 24.47 26.38
CA SER A 50 13.58 23.57 26.05
C SER A 50 14.87 24.08 26.68
N ILE A 51 15.65 23.17 27.24
CA ILE A 51 17.00 23.44 27.77
C ILE A 51 17.95 22.46 27.09
N SER A 52 18.93 22.99 26.37
CA SER A 52 19.93 22.18 25.67
C SER A 52 21.31 22.36 26.29
N SER A 53 22.22 21.42 26.03
CA SER A 53 23.65 21.59 26.35
C SER A 53 24.19 22.90 25.76
N THR A 54 25.04 23.62 26.49
CA THR A 54 25.62 24.88 25.98
C THR A 54 27.06 24.73 25.52
N LYS A 55 27.79 23.74 26.06
CA LYS A 55 29.16 23.43 25.61
C LYS A 55 29.20 22.63 24.31
N LEU A 56 28.15 21.85 24.04
CA LEU A 56 27.95 21.09 22.81
C LEU A 56 26.68 21.58 22.14
N ASN A 57 26.76 22.00 20.89
CA ASN A 57 25.60 22.43 20.12
C ASN A 57 24.71 21.22 19.81
N TYR A 58 23.45 21.27 20.25
CA TYR A 58 22.49 20.19 20.09
C TYR A 58 22.26 19.74 18.64
N ASP A 59 22.32 20.66 17.68
CA ASP A 59 22.02 20.32 16.28
C ASP A 59 23.20 19.66 15.54
N THR A 60 24.43 19.83 16.06
CA THR A 60 25.64 19.50 15.29
C THR A 60 26.63 18.62 16.03
N ASP A 61 26.69 18.70 17.36
CA ASP A 61 27.81 18.16 18.10
C ASP A 61 27.46 16.78 18.70
N PRO A 62 28.24 15.73 18.42
CA PRO A 62 28.06 14.42 19.02
C PRO A 62 28.04 14.46 20.55
N GLY A 63 27.06 13.80 21.17
CA GLY A 63 26.94 13.74 22.62
C GLY A 63 26.33 14.99 23.25
N SER A 64 25.79 15.89 22.44
CA SER A 64 24.89 16.94 22.89
C SER A 64 23.51 16.40 23.27
N TRP A 65 22.71 17.22 23.97
CA TRP A 65 21.39 16.82 24.44
C TRP A 65 20.41 17.99 24.55
N ASN A 66 19.11 17.67 24.57
CA ASN A 66 18.02 18.61 24.78
C ASN A 66 16.97 18.03 25.73
N LEU A 67 16.54 18.85 26.69
CA LEU A 67 15.49 18.55 27.66
C LEU A 67 14.27 19.43 27.37
N ASP A 68 13.21 18.83 26.85
CA ASP A 68 11.92 19.49 26.66
C ASP A 68 11.03 19.29 27.88
N SER A 69 10.65 20.39 28.52
CA SER A 69 9.66 20.41 29.60
C SER A 69 8.34 20.90 29.05
N SER A 70 7.28 20.11 29.15
CA SER A 70 5.95 20.44 28.62
C SER A 70 4.84 20.14 29.62
N ILE A 71 3.75 20.90 29.55
CA ILE A 71 2.58 20.71 30.41
C ILE A 71 1.33 20.36 29.62
N SER A 72 0.45 19.58 30.23
CA SER A 72 -0.88 19.31 29.70
C SER A 72 -1.89 19.17 30.83
N PHE A 73 -3.01 19.88 30.77
CA PHE A 73 -4.09 19.70 31.72
C PHE A 73 -4.90 18.44 31.40
N SER A 74 -5.23 17.66 32.41
CA SER A 74 -6.15 16.51 32.32
C SER A 74 -7.49 16.77 33.03
N ASN A 75 -7.55 17.78 33.89
CA ASN A 75 -8.78 18.28 34.51
C ASN A 75 -8.59 19.76 34.93
N VAL A 76 -9.63 20.40 35.50
CA VAL A 76 -9.59 21.78 36.02
C VAL A 76 -8.43 22.05 36.99
N ASP A 77 -8.02 21.04 37.76
CA ASP A 77 -7.02 21.11 38.80
C ASP A 77 -5.86 20.12 38.60
N LYS A 78 -5.87 19.30 37.55
CA LYS A 78 -4.85 18.27 37.30
C LYS A 78 -4.09 18.56 36.02
N LEU A 79 -2.77 18.50 36.13
CA LEU A 79 -1.86 18.64 34.99
C LEU A 79 -0.73 17.62 35.07
N THR A 80 -0.20 17.27 33.90
CA THR A 80 0.98 16.42 33.76
C THR A 80 2.13 17.28 33.27
N LEU A 81 3.23 17.28 34.02
CA LEU A 81 4.53 17.77 33.56
C LEU A 81 5.28 16.60 32.94
N LYS A 82 5.65 16.72 31.66
CA LYS A 82 6.52 15.77 30.96
C LYS A 82 7.89 16.42 30.77
N LEU A 83 8.93 15.70 31.18
CA LEU A 83 10.33 15.99 30.90
C LEU A 83 10.83 14.98 29.88
N ASP A 84 11.23 15.42 28.70
CA ASP A 84 11.66 14.59 27.57
C ASP A 84 13.13 14.89 27.25
N LEU A 85 14.02 13.93 27.50
CA LEU A 85 15.46 14.08 27.30
C LEU A 85 15.89 13.32 26.06
N LYS A 86 16.48 14.03 25.11
CA LYS A 86 17.00 13.50 23.85
C LYS A 86 18.50 13.75 23.76
N THR A 87 19.25 12.73 23.34
CA THR A 87 20.71 12.81 23.21
C THR A 87 21.16 12.46 21.79
N ILE A 88 22.19 13.14 21.29
CA ILE A 88 22.78 12.88 19.98
C ILE A 88 23.92 11.86 20.10
N SER A 89 24.01 10.93 19.15
CA SER A 89 25.03 9.87 19.15
C SER A 89 26.46 10.41 19.26
N LYS A 90 27.28 9.76 20.08
CA LYS A 90 28.74 9.93 20.12
C LYS A 90 29.41 8.57 20.26
N THR A 91 30.47 8.37 19.51
CA THR A 91 31.35 7.20 19.56
C THR A 91 32.79 7.67 19.82
N ASP A 92 33.61 6.79 20.40
CA ASP A 92 35.04 7.01 20.70
C ASP A 92 35.96 6.03 19.98
N TYR A 93 35.45 5.37 18.94
CA TYR A 93 36.17 4.43 18.08
C TYR A 93 36.16 4.87 16.61
N ASP A 94 37.21 4.48 15.88
CA ASP A 94 37.36 4.73 14.44
C ASP A 94 36.82 3.57 13.60
N TYR A 95 36.89 2.34 14.15
CA TYR A 95 36.44 1.12 13.47
C TYR A 95 35.50 0.31 14.35
N ILE A 96 34.62 -0.47 13.73
CA ILE A 96 33.73 -1.40 14.42
C ILE A 96 33.77 -2.77 13.75
N ASP A 97 34.05 -3.78 14.56
CA ASP A 97 33.94 -5.18 14.17
C ASP A 97 32.58 -5.71 14.62
N THR A 98 31.78 -6.20 13.67
CA THR A 98 30.39 -6.63 13.92
C THR A 98 30.23 -8.13 13.70
N VAL A 99 29.83 -8.86 14.73
CA VAL A 99 29.38 -10.24 14.64
C VAL A 99 27.87 -10.25 14.47
N PHE A 100 27.39 -10.54 13.26
CA PHE A 100 25.97 -10.80 13.04
C PHE A 100 25.62 -12.16 13.63
N VAL A 101 24.64 -12.21 14.52
CA VAL A 101 24.14 -13.44 15.12
C VAL A 101 22.68 -13.60 14.74
N ILE A 102 22.44 -14.32 13.65
CA ILE A 102 21.12 -14.34 13.01
C ILE A 102 20.41 -15.64 13.37
N ASP A 103 19.22 -15.49 13.95
CA ASP A 103 18.30 -16.59 14.18
C ASP A 103 17.86 -17.18 12.82
N ASN A 104 18.24 -18.44 12.58
CA ASN A 104 17.81 -19.22 11.43
C ASN A 104 16.87 -20.35 11.83
N SER A 105 16.10 -20.14 12.90
CA SER A 105 14.98 -21.01 13.26
C SER A 105 13.90 -21.03 12.19
N GLU A 106 13.09 -22.09 12.15
CA GLU A 106 12.01 -22.23 11.17
C GLU A 106 10.99 -21.06 11.22
N SER A 107 10.81 -20.42 12.38
CA SER A 107 9.93 -19.24 12.53
C SER A 107 10.41 -18.02 11.75
N MET A 108 11.72 -17.94 11.46
CA MET A 108 12.33 -16.86 10.68
C MET A 108 12.21 -17.07 9.16
N LYS A 109 11.76 -18.23 8.68
CA LYS A 109 11.79 -18.57 7.24
C LYS A 109 10.90 -17.67 6.37
N PHE A 110 11.18 -17.67 5.06
CA PHE A 110 10.41 -16.97 4.02
C PHE A 110 10.44 -15.45 4.15
N GLU A 111 9.27 -14.83 4.34
CA GLU A 111 9.09 -13.37 4.31
C GLU A 111 9.78 -12.69 5.50
N LYS A 112 9.79 -13.29 6.69
CA LYS A 112 10.43 -12.68 7.86
C LYS A 112 11.94 -12.44 7.64
N PHE A 113 12.64 -13.47 7.16
CA PHE A 113 14.06 -13.35 6.87
C PHE A 113 14.36 -12.47 5.65
N SER A 114 13.45 -12.31 4.68
CA SER A 114 13.75 -11.43 3.53
C SER A 114 13.94 -9.97 3.95
N TYR A 115 13.16 -9.48 4.92
CA TYR A 115 13.35 -8.14 5.49
C TYR A 115 14.61 -8.05 6.34
N VAL A 116 14.88 -9.03 7.21
CA VAL A 116 16.12 -9.07 8.01
C VAL A 116 17.35 -9.11 7.10
N LYS A 117 17.33 -9.93 6.04
CA LYS A 117 18.39 -10.01 5.04
C LYS A 117 18.63 -8.67 4.36
N SER A 118 17.56 -8.01 3.91
CA SER A 118 17.65 -6.71 3.25
C SER A 118 18.24 -5.64 4.19
N ALA A 119 17.77 -5.60 5.43
CA ALA A 119 18.28 -4.69 6.46
C ALA A 119 19.75 -4.98 6.81
N CYS A 120 20.15 -6.26 6.94
CA CYS A 120 21.55 -6.63 7.12
C CYS A 120 22.40 -6.18 5.93
N PHE A 121 21.89 -6.27 4.70
CA PHE A 121 22.63 -5.83 3.51
C PHE A 121 22.85 -4.33 3.49
N GLU A 122 21.83 -3.54 3.82
CA GLU A 122 21.91 -2.08 3.95
C GLU A 122 22.90 -1.68 5.06
N LEU A 123 22.81 -2.35 6.21
CA LEU A 123 23.73 -2.09 7.32
C LEU A 123 25.17 -2.45 6.95
N ILE A 124 25.40 -3.59 6.30
CA ILE A 124 26.72 -3.97 5.80
C ILE A 124 27.22 -2.92 4.80
N ASP A 125 26.38 -2.45 3.87
CA ASP A 125 26.76 -1.37 2.95
C ASP A 125 27.22 -0.12 3.73
N LYS A 126 26.49 0.27 4.77
CA LYS A 126 26.82 1.42 5.61
C LYS A 126 28.13 1.22 6.38
N LEU A 127 28.29 0.10 7.08
CA LEU A 127 29.48 -0.20 7.89
C LEU A 127 30.75 -0.14 7.03
N TYR A 128 30.75 -0.76 5.84
CA TYR A 128 31.91 -0.73 4.94
C TYR A 128 32.12 0.63 4.27
N SER A 129 31.06 1.42 4.09
CA SER A 129 31.16 2.79 3.56
C SER A 129 31.71 3.77 4.60
N GLN A 130 31.43 3.55 5.89
CA GLN A 130 32.05 4.29 6.99
C GLN A 130 33.55 4.04 7.05
N SER A 131 33.97 2.78 6.92
CA SER A 131 35.37 2.41 6.82
C SER A 131 35.55 1.03 6.18
N SER A 132 36.45 0.92 5.21
CA SER A 132 36.85 -0.35 4.62
C SER A 132 37.64 -1.26 5.58
N ASN A 133 38.09 -0.73 6.72
CA ASN A 133 38.80 -1.49 7.75
C ASN A 133 37.85 -2.14 8.78
N ASN A 134 36.54 -1.89 8.69
CA ASN A 134 35.55 -2.60 9.49
C ASN A 134 35.53 -4.08 9.09
N LYS A 135 35.31 -4.96 10.07
CA LYS A 135 35.22 -6.40 9.83
C LYS A 135 33.87 -6.91 10.24
N THR A 136 33.34 -7.86 9.48
CA THR A 136 32.10 -8.54 9.83
C THR A 136 32.32 -10.04 9.96
N ALA A 137 31.61 -10.66 10.88
CA ALA A 137 31.50 -12.12 11.02
C ALA A 137 30.02 -12.52 11.07
N LEU A 138 29.72 -13.78 10.79
CA LEU A 138 28.36 -14.30 10.82
C LEU A 138 28.30 -15.61 11.62
N ILE A 139 27.39 -15.63 12.59
CA ILE A 139 26.94 -16.81 13.30
C ILE A 139 25.45 -16.98 13.00
N THR A 140 25.02 -18.19 12.69
CA THR A 140 23.60 -18.54 12.63
C THR A 140 23.25 -19.47 13.77
N PHE A 141 22.01 -19.41 14.25
CA PHE A 141 21.56 -20.31 15.31
C PHE A 141 20.09 -20.70 15.21
N ASN A 142 19.83 -21.96 15.51
CA ASN A 142 18.52 -22.61 15.65
C ASN A 142 18.59 -23.52 16.90
N SER A 143 18.27 -24.83 16.84
CA SER A 143 18.65 -25.81 17.88
C SER A 143 20.17 -25.91 18.10
N ILE A 144 20.96 -25.68 17.04
CA ILE A 144 22.43 -25.59 17.10
C ILE A 144 22.90 -24.24 16.53
N ALA A 145 24.15 -23.85 16.81
CA ALA A 145 24.76 -22.65 16.24
C ALA A 145 26.02 -22.96 15.43
N ASN A 146 26.26 -22.21 14.36
CA ASN A 146 27.41 -22.36 13.48
C ASN A 146 28.09 -21.01 13.22
N ILE A 147 29.42 -21.01 13.14
CA ILE A 147 30.18 -19.88 12.60
C ILE A 147 30.20 -20.05 11.09
N GLU A 148 29.34 -19.31 10.39
CA GLU A 148 29.25 -19.35 8.93
C GLU A 148 30.40 -18.58 8.27
N GLN A 149 30.86 -17.51 8.92
CA GLN A 149 31.96 -16.67 8.45
C GLN A 149 32.73 -16.08 9.64
N THR A 150 34.05 -16.27 9.65
CA THR A 150 34.94 -15.56 10.58
C THR A 150 35.17 -14.11 10.12
N PHE A 151 35.75 -13.26 10.98
CA PHE A 151 35.96 -11.84 10.67
C PHE A 151 36.63 -11.62 9.31
N ILE A 152 35.94 -10.90 8.42
CA ILE A 152 36.40 -10.59 7.07
C ILE A 152 36.19 -9.10 6.77
N SER A 153 37.05 -8.51 5.94
CA SER A 153 36.90 -7.14 5.41
C SER A 153 36.34 -7.11 3.99
N ASP A 154 35.94 -8.26 3.44
CA ASP A 154 35.27 -8.34 2.14
C ASP A 154 33.75 -8.34 2.32
N LYS A 155 33.19 -7.20 1.92
CA LYS A 155 31.76 -6.93 1.89
C LYS A 155 30.97 -7.93 1.03
N SER A 156 31.52 -8.43 -0.07
CA SER A 156 30.78 -9.32 -0.97
C SER A 156 30.65 -10.71 -0.35
N SER A 157 31.76 -11.25 0.17
CA SER A 157 31.78 -12.55 0.87
C SER A 157 30.75 -12.63 2.00
N ILE A 158 30.66 -11.62 2.88
CA ILE A 158 29.69 -11.67 3.98
C ILE A 158 28.24 -11.66 3.48
N LYS A 159 27.92 -10.89 2.43
CA LYS A 159 26.58 -10.85 1.84
C LYS A 159 26.21 -12.17 1.17
N ASP A 160 27.17 -12.81 0.51
CA ASP A 160 26.98 -14.12 -0.11
C ASP A 160 26.66 -15.20 0.92
N VAL A 161 27.35 -15.19 2.07
CA VAL A 161 27.06 -16.16 3.15
C VAL A 161 25.66 -15.91 3.73
N ILE A 162 25.28 -14.66 4.02
CA ILE A 162 23.93 -14.33 4.50
C ILE A 162 22.84 -14.76 3.49
N ASN A 163 23.10 -14.61 2.19
CA ASN A 163 22.13 -14.99 1.15
C ASN A 163 21.83 -16.50 1.12
N ASN A 164 22.75 -17.32 1.62
CA ASN A 164 22.69 -18.78 1.58
C ASN A 164 22.35 -19.43 2.93
N ILE A 165 21.83 -18.68 3.90
CA ILE A 165 21.41 -19.21 5.20
C ILE A 165 20.27 -20.24 5.01
N ASN A 166 20.45 -21.41 5.61
CA ASN A 166 19.44 -22.47 5.70
C ASN A 166 18.69 -22.39 7.03
N PHE A 167 17.44 -22.85 7.06
CA PHE A 167 16.57 -22.77 8.25
C PHE A 167 16.26 -24.16 8.82
N SER A 168 16.29 -24.26 10.15
CA SER A 168 16.01 -25.50 10.90
C SER A 168 15.19 -25.18 12.16
N ALA A 169 14.56 -26.18 12.80
CA ALA A 169 13.79 -25.94 14.02
C ALA A 169 14.68 -25.52 15.22
N GLY A 170 14.05 -24.92 16.23
CA GLY A 170 14.65 -24.57 17.53
C GLY A 170 15.23 -23.15 17.60
N THR A 171 15.26 -22.57 18.80
CA THR A 171 15.83 -21.25 19.10
C THR A 171 16.70 -21.38 20.36
N ASN A 172 18.01 -21.51 20.19
CA ASN A 172 18.94 -21.86 21.27
C ASN A 172 20.05 -20.79 21.46
N TYR A 173 19.83 -19.87 22.39
CA TYR A 173 20.80 -18.80 22.69
C TYR A 173 22.07 -19.32 23.35
N TYR A 174 21.97 -20.42 24.11
CA TYR A 174 23.14 -21.03 24.73
C TYR A 174 24.17 -21.45 23.67
N GLN A 175 23.72 -22.12 22.60
CA GLN A 175 24.59 -22.49 21.48
C GLN A 175 25.17 -21.26 20.76
N ALA A 176 24.37 -20.21 20.56
CA ALA A 176 24.85 -18.96 19.98
C ALA A 176 25.99 -18.35 20.81
N PHE A 177 25.83 -18.25 22.14
CA PHE A 177 26.87 -17.73 23.04
C PHE A 177 28.14 -18.59 23.06
N LEU A 178 28.01 -19.92 22.97
CA LEU A 178 29.18 -20.80 22.83
C LEU A 178 29.95 -20.52 21.54
N LYS A 179 29.25 -20.29 20.42
CA LYS A 179 29.91 -19.97 19.14
C LYS A 179 30.50 -18.57 19.10
N ILE A 180 29.92 -17.62 19.82
CA ILE A 180 30.55 -16.32 20.03
C ILE A 180 31.84 -16.49 20.83
N ASP A 181 31.84 -17.26 21.92
CA ASP A 181 33.08 -17.53 22.68
C ASP A 181 34.15 -18.21 21.82
N GLU A 182 33.76 -19.20 21.01
CA GLU A 182 34.65 -19.89 20.07
C GLU A 182 35.25 -18.91 19.06
N LEU A 183 34.43 -18.07 18.43
CA LEU A 183 34.88 -17.07 17.46
C LEU A 183 35.83 -16.04 18.09
N LEU A 184 35.51 -15.58 19.30
CA LEU A 184 36.28 -14.54 20.00
C LEU A 184 37.53 -15.06 20.70
N SER A 185 37.71 -16.37 20.84
CA SER A 185 38.89 -16.97 21.49
C SER A 185 40.23 -16.51 20.90
N ASN A 186 40.25 -16.14 19.62
CA ASN A 186 41.42 -15.62 18.91
C ASN A 186 41.33 -14.11 18.59
N TYR A 187 40.27 -13.45 19.02
CA TYR A 187 40.06 -12.02 18.79
C TYR A 187 40.98 -11.19 19.69
N LYS A 188 41.58 -10.13 19.12
CA LYS A 188 42.42 -9.18 19.86
C LYS A 188 41.79 -7.80 19.77
N LYS A 189 41.33 -7.27 20.92
CA LYS A 189 40.78 -5.92 21.01
C LYS A 189 41.90 -4.89 20.78
N GLU A 190 41.68 -4.02 19.79
CA GLU A 190 42.49 -2.82 19.52
C GLU A 190 41.80 -1.60 20.17
N SER A 191 42.55 -0.55 20.48
CA SER A 191 42.03 0.62 21.21
C SER A 191 41.12 1.50 20.36
N ASP A 192 41.34 1.56 19.05
CA ASP A 192 40.60 2.33 18.04
C ASP A 192 39.44 1.56 17.41
N ARG A 193 39.22 0.30 17.82
CA ARG A 193 38.26 -0.62 17.21
C ARG A 193 37.30 -1.21 18.22
N GLU A 194 36.01 -0.99 18.05
CA GLU A 194 34.98 -1.53 18.92
C GLU A 194 34.45 -2.89 18.45
N LEU A 195 33.99 -3.73 19.39
CA LEU A 195 33.42 -5.04 19.07
C LEU A 195 31.93 -5.04 19.41
N LEU A 196 31.11 -5.27 18.38
CA LEU A 196 29.66 -5.41 18.48
C LEU A 196 29.24 -6.83 18.11
N VAL A 197 28.42 -7.44 18.95
CA VAL A 197 27.68 -8.65 18.67
C VAL A 197 26.22 -8.26 18.49
N LEU A 198 25.73 -8.35 17.26
CA LEU A 198 24.40 -7.90 16.85
C LEU A 198 23.50 -9.10 16.56
N PHE A 199 22.64 -9.42 17.52
CA PHE A 199 21.67 -10.50 17.41
C PHE A 199 20.39 -10.02 16.71
N VAL A 200 19.79 -10.89 15.90
CA VAL A 200 18.44 -10.70 15.34
C VAL A 200 17.64 -11.97 15.52
N THR A 201 16.46 -11.88 16.14
CA THR A 201 15.63 -13.05 16.50
C THR A 201 14.16 -12.69 16.60
N ASP A 202 13.28 -13.64 16.23
CA ASP A 202 11.82 -13.54 16.38
C ASP A 202 11.24 -14.39 17.52
N GLY A 203 12.11 -14.97 18.34
CA GLY A 203 11.74 -15.83 19.45
C GLY A 203 12.48 -15.50 20.74
N VAL A 204 12.09 -16.15 21.82
CA VAL A 204 12.96 -16.32 23.01
C VAL A 204 13.56 -17.71 22.96
N ALA A 205 14.67 -17.93 23.67
CA ALA A 205 15.26 -19.25 23.80
C ALA A 205 14.21 -20.29 24.26
N ASN A 206 14.14 -21.41 23.55
CA ASN A 206 13.21 -22.51 23.84
C ASN A 206 13.93 -23.86 24.03
N GLU A 207 15.24 -23.90 23.81
CA GLU A 207 16.10 -25.06 24.00
C GLU A 207 17.32 -24.70 24.87
N ASP A 208 17.83 -25.70 25.59
CA ASP A 208 18.90 -25.54 26.58
C ASP A 208 18.67 -24.40 27.60
N ILE A 209 17.41 -24.07 27.89
CA ILE A 209 17.05 -23.10 28.91
C ILE A 209 17.15 -23.72 30.32
N PRO A 210 17.50 -22.96 31.36
CA PRO A 210 17.78 -21.51 31.38
C PRO A 210 19.29 -21.18 31.29
N ASN A 211 20.03 -21.73 30.32
CA ASN A 211 21.49 -21.53 30.23
C ASN A 211 21.91 -20.24 29.52
N GLU A 212 20.97 -19.52 28.89
CA GLU A 212 21.23 -18.30 28.13
C GLU A 212 21.84 -17.19 28.99
N ARG A 213 21.31 -16.95 30.18
CA ARG A 213 21.78 -15.90 31.08
C ARG A 213 23.16 -16.20 31.68
N PRO A 214 23.42 -17.38 32.30
CA PRO A 214 24.76 -17.72 32.76
C PRO A 214 25.81 -17.65 31.66
N SER A 215 25.46 -17.98 30.41
CA SER A 215 26.39 -17.97 29.28
C SER A 215 26.69 -16.57 28.78
N TYR A 216 25.68 -15.69 28.76
CA TYR A 216 25.87 -14.26 28.56
C TYR A 216 26.79 -13.66 29.63
N GLU A 217 26.52 -13.94 30.92
CA GLU A 217 27.35 -13.45 32.04
C GLU A 217 28.80 -13.94 31.92
N MET A 218 29.02 -15.20 31.54
CA MET A 218 30.35 -15.76 31.29
C MET A 218 31.05 -15.10 30.09
N LEU A 219 30.32 -14.86 29.00
CA LEU A 219 30.84 -14.16 27.82
C LEU A 219 31.31 -12.75 28.19
N LYS A 220 30.49 -12.00 28.93
CA LYS A 220 30.83 -10.66 29.41
C LYS A 220 32.00 -10.66 30.39
N GLN A 221 32.14 -11.70 31.21
CA GLN A 221 33.31 -11.83 32.10
C GLN A 221 34.61 -12.05 31.32
N LYS A 222 34.57 -12.86 30.25
CA LYS A 222 35.75 -13.18 29.44
C LYS A 222 36.10 -12.09 28.43
N TYR A 223 35.09 -11.43 27.86
CA TYR A 223 35.22 -10.35 26.89
C TYR A 223 34.42 -9.12 27.35
N PRO A 224 34.89 -8.40 28.38
CA PRO A 224 34.16 -7.26 28.94
C PRO A 224 33.95 -6.12 27.94
N TYR A 225 34.75 -6.07 26.87
CA TYR A 225 34.66 -5.10 25.78
C TYR A 225 33.68 -5.48 24.66
N ALA A 226 33.08 -6.68 24.66
CA ALA A 226 32.11 -7.07 23.63
C ALA A 226 30.74 -6.47 23.94
N ASN A 227 30.15 -5.71 23.03
CA ASN A 227 28.82 -5.12 23.19
C ASN A 227 27.78 -6.05 22.57
N VAL A 228 26.82 -6.56 23.36
CA VAL A 228 25.78 -7.47 22.88
C VAL A 228 24.48 -6.71 22.70
N HIS A 229 24.15 -6.39 21.46
CA HIS A 229 22.88 -5.74 21.10
C HIS A 229 21.94 -6.78 20.50
N ILE A 230 20.69 -6.82 20.95
CA ILE A 230 19.68 -7.74 20.42
C ILE A 230 18.53 -6.97 19.80
N VAL A 231 18.27 -7.25 18.53
CA VAL A 231 17.09 -6.80 17.82
C VAL A 231 16.01 -7.87 17.93
N GLN A 232 15.00 -7.56 18.76
CA GLN A 232 13.75 -8.29 18.86
C GLN A 232 12.92 -7.98 17.61
N TYR A 233 12.63 -8.99 16.78
CA TYR A 233 11.96 -8.82 15.51
C TYR A 233 10.61 -9.55 15.48
N GLU A 234 9.52 -8.87 15.12
CA GLU A 234 8.18 -9.48 15.00
C GLU A 234 7.64 -10.15 16.30
N MET A 235 8.10 -9.69 17.47
CA MET A 235 7.64 -10.18 18.80
C MET A 235 6.73 -9.17 19.53
N GLY A 236 6.13 -8.25 18.78
CA GLY A 236 5.28 -7.17 19.30
C GLY A 236 6.06 -5.94 19.79
N ASN A 237 5.34 -4.87 20.15
CA ASN A 237 5.91 -3.54 20.41
C ASN A 237 6.44 -3.33 21.85
N LYS A 238 6.52 -4.38 22.66
CA LYS A 238 6.98 -4.30 24.05
C LYS A 238 8.33 -5.00 24.19
N VAL A 239 9.21 -4.42 25.00
CA VAL A 239 10.49 -5.02 25.39
C VAL A 239 10.23 -6.37 26.08
N ASN A 240 10.75 -7.45 25.50
CA ASN A 240 10.73 -8.78 26.11
C ASN A 240 11.81 -8.88 27.21
N GLN A 241 11.38 -9.10 28.45
CA GLN A 241 12.27 -9.14 29.62
C GLN A 241 13.31 -10.26 29.57
N ASN A 242 13.02 -11.39 28.91
CA ASN A 242 13.99 -12.49 28.80
C ASN A 242 15.15 -12.12 27.88
N ILE A 243 14.89 -11.31 26.85
CA ILE A 243 15.92 -10.79 25.94
C ILE A 243 16.75 -9.71 26.65
N ALA A 244 16.09 -8.83 27.42
CA ALA A 244 16.77 -7.78 28.18
C ALA A 244 17.83 -8.34 29.15
N LEU A 245 17.60 -9.54 29.72
CA LEU A 245 18.52 -10.21 30.64
C LEU A 245 19.80 -10.75 29.98
N VAL A 246 19.85 -10.83 28.65
CA VAL A 246 20.98 -11.40 27.88
C VAL A 246 21.54 -10.41 26.85
N SER A 247 21.28 -9.12 27.04
CA SER A 247 21.70 -8.06 26.14
C SER A 247 22.24 -6.87 26.92
N ASP A 248 23.25 -6.19 26.36
CA ASP A 248 23.63 -4.85 26.80
C ASP A 248 22.60 -3.81 26.34
N ARG A 249 21.97 -4.04 25.18
CA ARG A 249 20.88 -3.22 24.63
C ARG A 249 19.89 -4.08 23.85
N GLN A 250 18.62 -3.70 23.93
CA GLN A 250 17.54 -4.33 23.19
C GLN A 250 16.80 -3.31 22.33
N PHE A 251 16.53 -3.70 21.09
CA PHE A 251 15.81 -2.89 20.11
C PHE A 251 14.57 -3.65 19.66
N VAL A 252 13.41 -3.02 19.71
CA VAL A 252 12.14 -3.65 19.33
C VAL A 252 11.78 -3.23 17.92
N SER A 253 11.61 -4.20 17.04
CA SER A 253 11.40 -3.98 15.62
C SER A 253 10.28 -4.85 15.05
N ASN A 254 9.75 -4.39 13.93
CA ASN A 254 8.83 -5.13 13.06
C ASN A 254 9.31 -5.01 11.62
N LYS A 255 8.59 -5.62 10.68
CA LYS A 255 8.92 -5.61 9.25
C LYS A 255 9.18 -4.21 8.67
N ASP A 256 8.50 -3.18 9.19
CA ASP A 256 8.59 -1.81 8.68
C ASP A 256 9.73 -1.02 9.34
N SER A 257 10.18 -1.41 10.54
CA SER A 257 11.21 -0.70 11.30
C SER A 257 12.56 -1.42 11.41
N ILE A 258 12.66 -2.68 10.96
CA ILE A 258 13.86 -3.52 11.14
C ILE A 258 15.15 -2.88 10.59
N SER A 259 15.11 -2.19 9.45
CA SER A 259 16.30 -1.47 8.93
C SER A 259 16.73 -0.34 9.85
N THR A 260 15.80 0.54 10.25
CA THR A 260 16.07 1.65 11.16
C THR A 260 16.56 1.19 12.54
N GLU A 261 15.97 0.11 13.08
CA GLU A 261 16.35 -0.39 14.40
C GLU A 261 17.68 -1.17 14.36
N LEU A 262 17.98 -1.89 13.28
CA LEU A 262 19.32 -2.47 13.07
C LEU A 262 20.38 -1.38 12.93
N ASP A 263 20.05 -0.26 12.28
CA ASP A 263 20.96 0.87 12.15
C ASP A 263 21.31 1.48 13.51
N LYS A 264 20.31 1.72 14.35
CA LYS A 264 20.50 2.17 15.74
C LYS A 264 21.29 1.15 16.56
N ALA A 265 20.96 -0.14 16.41
CA ALA A 265 21.63 -1.23 17.10
C ALA A 265 23.08 -1.42 16.66
N SER A 266 23.47 -0.95 15.48
CA SER A 266 24.85 -1.03 15.00
C SER A 266 25.81 -0.03 15.66
N VAL A 267 25.30 0.92 16.45
CA VAL A 267 26.10 1.98 17.07
C VAL A 267 26.38 1.66 18.52
N VAL A 268 27.66 1.56 18.88
CA VAL A 268 28.10 1.43 20.28
C VAL A 268 28.29 2.84 20.86
N SER A 269 27.24 3.38 21.45
CA SER A 269 27.21 4.76 21.96
C SER A 269 27.92 4.92 23.31
N MET A 270 28.57 6.07 23.53
CA MET A 270 29.15 6.43 24.84
C MET A 270 28.09 6.58 25.93
N THR A 271 28.44 6.23 27.17
CA THR A 271 27.61 6.42 28.37
C THR A 271 27.97 7.74 29.06
N TYR A 272 26.98 8.46 29.59
CA TYR A 272 27.24 9.63 30.41
C TYR A 272 27.65 9.19 31.83
N ASP A 273 28.85 9.58 32.28
CA ASP A 273 29.33 9.29 33.64
C ASP A 273 28.42 9.92 34.69
N THR A 274 27.87 11.09 34.36
CA THR A 274 26.92 11.82 35.20
C THR A 274 25.87 12.44 34.30
N PHE A 275 24.60 12.31 34.66
CA PHE A 275 23.49 13.03 34.06
C PHE A 275 22.37 13.16 35.10
N ASN A 276 22.39 14.25 35.84
CA ASN A 276 21.46 14.52 36.92
C ASN A 276 20.62 15.75 36.60
N ILE A 277 19.30 15.62 36.67
CA ILE A 277 18.36 16.72 36.47
C ILE A 277 17.64 16.96 37.80
N LYS A 278 17.76 18.18 38.34
CA LYS A 278 17.01 18.66 39.49
C LYS A 278 16.01 19.71 39.06
N SER A 279 14.74 19.34 39.03
CA SER A 279 13.62 20.23 38.72
C SER A 279 12.91 20.63 40.01
N TYR A 280 12.87 21.92 40.31
CA TYR A 280 12.24 22.46 41.51
C TYR A 280 10.78 22.78 41.20
N VAL A 281 9.86 21.94 41.64
CA VAL A 281 8.41 22.12 41.48
C VAL A 281 7.94 23.27 42.36
N ASN A 282 7.09 24.14 41.82
CA ASN A 282 6.53 25.27 42.53
C ASN A 282 5.42 24.84 43.51
N THR A 283 5.83 24.27 44.65
CA THR A 283 4.92 23.67 45.64
C THR A 283 4.05 24.67 46.41
N ASN A 284 4.27 25.98 46.21
CA ASN A 284 3.33 26.98 46.67
C ASN A 284 1.96 26.82 46.00
N TYR A 285 1.93 26.41 44.73
CA TYR A 285 0.71 26.24 43.94
C TYR A 285 0.36 24.78 43.65
N PHE A 286 1.36 23.90 43.54
CA PHE A 286 1.13 22.51 43.11
C PHE A 286 1.47 21.47 44.17
N GLU A 287 0.70 20.39 44.20
CA GLU A 287 0.97 19.16 44.93
C GLU A 287 1.42 18.09 43.92
N VAL A 288 2.50 17.37 44.24
CA VAL A 288 2.95 16.24 43.41
C VAL A 288 2.16 15.00 43.82
N LEU A 289 1.38 14.46 42.89
CA LEU A 289 0.54 13.28 43.12
C LEU A 289 1.31 11.98 42.83
N ASN A 290 1.99 11.94 41.70
CA ASN A 290 2.70 10.75 41.22
C ASN A 290 3.86 11.15 40.30
N TYR A 291 4.85 10.28 40.17
CA TYR A 291 5.97 10.49 39.27
C TYR A 291 6.58 9.16 38.82
N SER A 292 7.03 9.11 37.57
CA SER A 292 7.68 7.94 36.98
C SER A 292 8.70 8.35 35.93
N SER A 293 9.71 7.50 35.68
CA SER A 293 10.69 7.68 34.61
C SER A 293 10.83 6.39 33.81
N THR A 294 11.17 6.49 32.52
CA THR A 294 11.47 5.33 31.68
C THR A 294 12.86 4.77 31.94
N LEU A 295 13.78 5.61 32.42
CA LEU A 295 15.15 5.24 32.75
C LEU A 295 15.63 5.96 34.02
N GLY A 296 16.58 5.35 34.71
CA GLY A 296 17.19 5.87 35.93
C GLY A 296 16.23 5.92 37.11
N THR A 297 16.58 6.69 38.12
CA THR A 297 15.77 6.83 39.34
C THR A 297 15.22 8.23 39.45
N LEU A 298 13.93 8.32 39.77
CA LEU A 298 13.22 9.57 40.00
C LEU A 298 12.79 9.62 41.46
N SER A 299 13.06 10.73 42.14
CA SER A 299 12.67 10.93 43.53
C SER A 299 12.21 12.36 43.75
N PHE A 300 11.26 12.54 44.67
CA PHE A 300 10.73 13.86 45.03
C PHE A 300 10.90 14.12 46.53
N ASN A 301 11.51 15.25 46.89
CA ASN A 301 11.71 15.66 48.28
C ASN A 301 11.38 17.15 48.44
N LYS A 302 10.37 17.45 49.27
CA LYS A 302 9.82 18.80 49.51
C LYS A 302 9.32 19.48 48.25
N ASP A 303 10.22 20.10 47.50
CA ASP A 303 9.99 20.85 46.27
C ASP A 303 10.87 20.36 45.11
N THR A 304 11.85 19.49 45.36
CA THR A 304 12.86 19.11 44.38
C THR A 304 12.58 17.72 43.83
N LEU A 305 12.37 17.64 42.53
CA LEU A 305 12.37 16.42 41.74
C LEU A 305 13.80 16.13 41.26
N THR A 306 14.40 15.04 41.72
CA THR A 306 15.74 14.61 41.30
C THR A 306 15.62 13.39 40.39
N TRP A 307 15.97 13.58 39.12
CA TRP A 307 16.10 12.53 38.12
C TRP A 307 17.58 12.19 37.95
N ASN A 308 17.97 11.01 38.43
CA ASN A 308 19.34 10.51 38.36
C ASN A 308 19.47 9.48 37.23
N LEU A 309 20.22 9.84 36.20
CA LEU A 309 20.55 9.01 35.04
C LEU A 309 22.06 8.68 34.97
N ASP A 310 22.82 8.96 36.04
CA ASP A 310 24.27 8.72 36.12
C ASP A 310 24.59 7.28 35.73
N ASN A 311 25.52 7.08 34.78
CA ASN A 311 25.93 5.78 34.24
C ASN A 311 24.81 4.91 33.65
N ASN A 312 23.60 5.46 33.48
CA ASN A 312 22.46 4.73 32.94
C ASN A 312 22.10 5.19 31.53
N ILE A 313 22.20 6.49 31.25
CA ILE A 313 21.87 7.03 29.92
C ILE A 313 23.08 7.00 29.00
N ARG A 314 22.85 6.57 27.76
CA ARG A 314 23.82 6.61 26.67
C ARG A 314 23.48 7.70 25.67
N THR A 315 24.47 8.11 24.88
CA THR A 315 24.22 8.94 23.69
C THR A 315 23.35 8.17 22.69
N LEU A 316 22.56 8.86 21.86
CA LEU A 316 21.54 8.26 20.97
C LEU A 316 20.36 7.61 21.75
N GLU A 317 20.07 8.06 22.96
CA GLU A 317 18.88 7.66 23.73
C GLU A 317 17.88 8.80 23.91
N GLU A 318 16.60 8.41 23.95
CA GLU A 318 15.44 9.25 24.25
C GLU A 318 14.73 8.64 25.46
N VAL A 319 14.64 9.42 26.55
CA VAL A 319 14.05 8.99 27.82
C VAL A 319 13.12 10.05 28.37
N GLU A 320 12.06 9.63 29.06
CA GLU A 320 11.06 10.56 29.59
C GLU A 320 10.82 10.35 31.09
N ALA A 321 10.50 11.45 31.77
CA ALA A 321 9.92 11.46 33.11
C ALA A 321 8.55 12.15 33.08
N LYS A 322 7.56 11.56 33.75
CA LYS A 322 6.19 12.06 33.87
C LYS A 322 5.86 12.33 35.32
N ILE A 323 5.33 13.53 35.58
CA ILE A 323 4.97 14.00 36.91
C ILE A 323 3.52 14.48 36.88
N GLU A 324 2.68 13.86 37.71
CA GLU A 324 1.30 14.25 37.89
C GLU A 324 1.21 15.28 39.01
N LEU A 325 0.65 16.44 38.70
CA LEU A 325 0.53 17.58 39.58
C LEU A 325 -0.94 17.93 39.79
N LYS A 326 -1.29 18.33 41.01
CA LYS A 326 -2.58 18.92 41.36
C LYS A 326 -2.38 20.38 41.73
N LEU A 327 -3.14 21.29 41.12
CA LEU A 327 -3.26 22.66 41.58
C LEU A 327 -4.00 22.66 42.93
N LYS A 328 -3.45 23.32 43.95
CA LYS A 328 -4.06 23.39 45.28
C LYS A 328 -5.44 24.03 45.21
N ASP A 329 -6.36 23.50 46.01
CA ASP A 329 -7.79 23.84 45.98
C ASP A 329 -8.05 25.36 46.13
N GLU A 330 -7.22 26.06 46.91
CA GLU A 330 -7.30 27.52 47.11
C GLU A 330 -7.08 28.37 45.84
N TYR A 331 -6.44 27.80 44.81
CA TYR A 331 -6.17 28.47 43.54
C TYR A 331 -7.05 27.97 42.39
N VAL A 332 -7.86 26.92 42.55
CA VAL A 332 -8.65 26.33 41.45
C VAL A 332 -9.67 27.33 40.90
N ASP A 333 -10.32 28.08 41.78
CA ASP A 333 -11.37 29.06 41.43
C ASP A 333 -10.83 30.50 41.32
N SER A 334 -9.54 30.73 41.58
CA SER A 334 -8.90 32.05 41.47
C SER A 334 -8.06 32.13 40.20
N GLU A 335 -8.16 33.21 39.43
CA GLU A 335 -7.26 33.41 38.29
C GLU A 335 -5.81 33.54 38.75
N ILE A 336 -4.95 32.64 38.26
CA ILE A 336 -3.51 32.63 38.52
C ILE A 336 -2.72 32.44 37.21
N VAL A 337 -1.51 32.99 37.18
CA VAL A 337 -0.51 32.72 36.14
C VAL A 337 0.83 32.44 36.82
N VAL A 338 1.27 31.18 36.80
CA VAL A 338 2.39 30.73 37.63
C VAL A 338 3.29 29.73 36.90
N PRO A 339 4.61 29.79 37.11
CA PRO A 339 5.53 28.78 36.61
C PRO A 339 5.35 27.46 37.37
N VAL A 340 5.39 26.34 36.66
CA VAL A 340 5.27 24.99 37.24
C VAL A 340 6.55 24.58 37.96
N LEU A 341 7.69 25.06 37.46
CA LEU A 341 9.01 24.87 38.03
C LEU A 341 9.60 26.24 38.38
N THR A 342 10.25 26.36 39.53
CA THR A 342 10.99 27.58 39.89
C THR A 342 12.40 27.58 39.32
N LYS A 343 12.95 26.38 39.06
CA LYS A 343 14.35 26.18 38.67
C LYS A 343 14.58 24.79 38.07
N ASN A 344 15.51 24.69 37.13
CA ASN A 344 16.08 23.43 36.63
C ASN A 344 17.61 23.49 36.74
N ILE A 345 18.21 22.49 37.37
CA ILE A 345 19.66 22.30 37.40
C ILE A 345 20.00 20.99 36.70
N ILE A 346 20.71 21.06 35.58
CA ILE A 346 21.17 19.88 34.84
C ILE A 346 22.68 19.80 34.99
N ASN A 347 23.17 18.69 35.55
CA ASN A 347 24.60 18.41 35.66
C ASN A 347 24.92 17.17 34.83
N TYR A 348 25.79 17.31 33.84
CA TYR A 348 26.23 16.17 33.05
C TYR A 348 27.75 16.11 32.89
N ASN A 349 28.26 14.90 32.68
CA ASN A 349 29.64 14.62 32.33
C ASN A 349 29.67 13.53 31.24
N LEU A 350 30.34 13.83 30.14
CA LEU A 350 30.58 12.92 29.02
C LEU A 350 32.03 13.07 28.58
N ASP A 351 32.85 12.06 28.83
CA ASP A 351 34.29 12.09 28.53
C ASP A 351 34.99 13.30 29.22
N ASN A 352 35.63 14.18 28.47
CA ASN A 352 36.32 15.36 29.00
C ASN A 352 35.40 16.59 29.14
N ILE A 353 34.10 16.42 28.93
CA ILE A 353 33.12 17.51 28.88
C ILE A 353 32.16 17.38 30.06
N SER A 354 32.32 18.27 31.03
CA SER A 354 31.38 18.43 32.15
C SER A 354 30.75 19.82 32.14
N GLU A 355 29.45 19.89 32.40
CA GLU A 355 28.68 21.13 32.44
C GLU A 355 27.57 21.06 33.50
N THR A 356 27.39 22.17 34.21
CA THR A 356 26.21 22.42 35.05
C THR A 356 25.43 23.58 34.47
N ILE A 357 24.20 23.32 34.06
CA ILE A 357 23.26 24.31 33.56
C ILE A 357 22.29 24.65 34.67
N ASP A 358 22.24 25.93 35.05
CA ASP A 358 21.27 26.49 35.98
C ASP A 358 20.30 27.35 35.17
N SER A 359 19.08 26.85 34.99
CA SER A 359 18.04 27.48 34.17
C SER A 359 16.81 27.78 34.99
N SER A 360 16.31 29.01 34.87
CA SER A 360 15.00 29.41 35.40
C SER A 360 13.86 29.14 34.42
N LEU A 361 14.13 28.54 33.26
CA LEU A 361 13.10 28.23 32.27
C LEU A 361 12.13 27.21 32.85
N SER A 362 10.85 27.54 32.74
CA SER A 362 9.75 26.71 33.20
C SER A 362 8.53 26.91 32.31
N PRO A 363 7.74 25.85 32.05
CA PRO A 363 6.39 26.02 31.56
C PRO A 363 5.58 26.86 32.56
N VAL A 364 4.90 27.89 32.05
CA VAL A 364 4.03 28.78 32.83
C VAL A 364 2.61 28.45 32.47
N ILE A 365 1.79 28.10 33.46
CA ILE A 365 0.37 27.84 33.23
C ILE A 365 -0.47 29.07 33.56
N SER A 366 -1.63 29.16 32.92
CA SER A 366 -2.75 29.89 33.48
C SER A 366 -3.98 29.00 33.56
N ASN A 367 -4.63 28.99 34.72
CA ASN A 367 -5.86 28.25 34.94
C ASN A 367 -7.10 28.99 34.38
N TYR A 368 -6.98 30.28 34.03
CA TYR A 368 -8.00 31.06 33.34
C TYR A 368 -7.44 31.60 32.03
N ASN A 369 -8.18 31.42 30.95
CA ASN A 369 -7.76 31.89 29.64
C ASN A 369 -8.77 32.89 29.07
N SER A 370 -8.29 33.78 28.21
CA SER A 370 -9.14 34.81 27.61
C SER A 370 -9.91 34.27 26.42
N VAL A 371 -11.15 34.70 26.27
CA VAL A 371 -11.97 34.58 25.07
C VAL A 371 -12.15 35.99 24.54
N ILE A 372 -11.52 36.27 23.41
CA ILE A 372 -11.54 37.58 22.75
C ILE A 372 -12.60 37.54 21.65
N TYR A 373 -13.54 38.48 21.69
CA TYR A 373 -14.60 38.65 20.69
C TYR A 373 -14.18 39.75 19.70
N ASP A 374 -13.67 39.33 18.55
CA ASP A 374 -13.47 40.19 17.38
C ASP A 374 -14.79 40.31 16.64
N MET A 375 -15.49 41.42 16.86
CA MET A 375 -16.80 41.65 16.25
C MET A 375 -16.73 41.90 14.73
N ASN A 376 -15.55 42.05 14.11
CA ASN A 376 -15.37 42.15 12.66
C ASN A 376 -16.45 43.01 11.96
N LEU A 377 -16.71 44.19 12.52
CA LEU A 377 -17.85 45.01 12.13
C LEU A 377 -17.68 45.57 10.70
N PRO A 378 -18.73 45.57 9.86
CA PRO A 378 -18.73 46.34 8.62
C PRO A 378 -18.45 47.81 8.88
N SER A 379 -17.78 48.49 7.94
CA SER A 379 -17.28 49.88 8.08
C SER A 379 -18.34 50.93 8.43
N GLU A 380 -19.61 50.63 8.21
CA GLU A 380 -20.77 51.51 8.50
C GLU A 380 -21.49 51.18 9.82
N CYS A 381 -20.95 50.26 10.62
CA CYS A 381 -21.58 49.73 11.83
C CYS A 381 -20.85 50.15 13.11
N THR A 382 -21.60 50.44 14.18
CA THR A 382 -21.04 50.61 15.53
C THR A 382 -21.98 50.00 16.57
N ILE A 383 -21.52 48.96 17.26
CA ILE A 383 -22.22 48.33 18.39
C ILE A 383 -21.28 48.24 19.59
N ASN A 384 -21.84 48.33 20.81
CA ASN A 384 -21.07 48.22 22.05
C ASN A 384 -21.12 46.76 22.55
N PHE A 385 -20.00 46.04 22.49
CA PHE A 385 -19.93 44.62 22.85
C PHE A 385 -18.67 44.33 23.70
N PRO A 386 -18.72 43.44 24.72
CA PRO A 386 -17.55 43.08 25.51
C PRO A 386 -16.49 42.38 24.64
N VAL A 387 -15.34 43.03 24.51
CA VAL A 387 -14.24 42.58 23.62
C VAL A 387 -13.52 41.35 24.17
N THR A 388 -13.48 41.15 25.50
CA THR A 388 -12.77 40.02 26.11
C THR A 388 -13.47 39.54 27.39
N LYS A 389 -13.60 38.22 27.55
CA LYS A 389 -14.02 37.55 28.80
C LYS A 389 -12.98 36.50 29.20
N LYS A 390 -12.95 36.07 30.46
CA LYS A 390 -12.05 35.00 30.91
C LYS A 390 -12.85 33.82 31.46
N TYR A 391 -12.36 32.62 31.19
CA TYR A 391 -12.97 31.36 31.61
C TYR A 391 -11.89 30.40 32.10
N ARG A 392 -12.23 29.54 33.06
CA ARG A 392 -11.29 28.55 33.59
C ARG A 392 -11.08 27.45 32.55
N VAL A 393 -9.90 26.85 32.51
CA VAL A 393 -9.64 25.65 31.68
C VAL A 393 -10.68 24.56 32.00
N PHE A 394 -11.21 23.92 30.95
CA PHE A 394 -12.33 22.98 30.96
C PHE A 394 -13.73 23.54 31.25
N ASP A 395 -13.91 24.84 31.50
CA ASP A 395 -15.26 25.41 31.56
C ASP A 395 -15.97 25.21 30.21
N SER A 396 -17.28 24.94 30.26
CA SER A 396 -18.13 25.00 29.07
C SER A 396 -18.48 26.46 28.79
N VAL A 397 -17.92 27.01 27.72
CA VAL A 397 -18.11 28.42 27.33
C VAL A 397 -19.22 28.51 26.30
N GLU A 398 -20.32 29.15 26.68
CA GLU A 398 -21.40 29.51 25.76
C GLU A 398 -20.99 30.74 24.92
N ILE A 399 -21.09 30.61 23.61
CA ILE A 399 -20.86 31.66 22.61
C ILE A 399 -22.16 32.44 22.45
N TYR A 400 -22.08 33.76 22.65
CA TYR A 400 -23.20 34.69 22.56
C TYR A 400 -23.94 34.61 21.21
N ASP A 401 -25.27 34.41 21.26
CA ASP A 401 -26.17 34.28 20.10
C ASP A 401 -27.45 35.12 20.32
N GLU A 402 -27.30 36.44 20.44
CA GLU A 402 -28.45 37.35 20.35
C GLU A 402 -28.62 37.83 18.90
N ASP A 403 -29.86 38.16 18.53
CA ASP A 403 -30.27 38.74 17.24
C ASP A 403 -29.69 40.16 17.04
N VAL A 404 -28.36 40.28 17.02
CA VAL A 404 -27.67 41.55 16.83
C VAL A 404 -27.71 41.90 15.35
N VAL A 405 -28.46 42.96 15.04
CA VAL A 405 -28.55 43.57 13.72
C VAL A 405 -27.77 44.87 13.72
N CYS A 406 -27.01 45.11 12.65
CA CYS A 406 -26.33 46.37 12.43
C CYS A 406 -26.47 46.84 10.99
N GLY A 407 -27.21 47.92 10.79
CA GLY A 407 -27.54 48.45 9.46
C GLY A 407 -28.25 47.39 8.62
N ASN A 408 -27.67 47.09 7.44
CA ASN A 408 -28.13 46.03 6.56
C ASN A 408 -27.47 44.68 6.85
N TYR A 409 -26.95 44.40 8.05
CA TYR A 409 -26.27 43.14 8.34
C TYR A 409 -26.78 42.50 9.63
N GLN A 410 -26.93 41.17 9.65
CA GLN A 410 -27.27 40.39 10.85
C GLN A 410 -26.09 39.49 11.23
N LEU A 411 -25.76 39.44 12.53
CA LEU A 411 -24.79 38.51 13.10
C LEU A 411 -25.29 37.07 12.92
N LYS A 412 -24.45 36.17 12.41
CA LYS A 412 -24.78 34.75 12.18
C LYS A 412 -23.98 33.79 13.06
N GLY A 413 -23.26 34.32 14.04
CA GLY A 413 -22.42 33.57 14.96
C GLY A 413 -20.94 33.92 14.85
N PHE A 414 -20.12 33.14 15.53
CA PHE A 414 -18.68 33.35 15.65
C PHE A 414 -17.89 32.17 15.10
N SER A 415 -16.66 32.42 14.66
CA SER A 415 -15.67 31.37 14.36
C SER A 415 -14.44 31.53 15.22
N ILE A 416 -13.92 30.42 15.74
CA ILE A 416 -12.64 30.39 16.45
C ILE A 416 -11.49 30.62 15.44
N LYS A 417 -10.70 31.66 15.66
CA LYS A 417 -9.56 32.06 14.81
C LYS A 417 -8.26 31.30 15.14
N ASN A 418 -8.09 30.89 16.41
CA ASN A 418 -6.84 30.30 16.92
C ASN A 418 -7.06 28.80 17.20
N ASN A 419 -6.16 27.92 16.74
CA ASN A 419 -6.28 26.44 16.74
C ASN A 419 -6.37 25.73 18.12
N GLY A 420 -6.74 26.41 19.19
CA GLY A 420 -6.72 25.90 20.57
C GLY A 420 -8.01 25.26 21.08
N ALA A 421 -9.18 25.67 20.57
CA ALA A 421 -10.49 25.22 21.06
C ALA A 421 -11.30 24.55 19.94
N LYS A 422 -12.03 23.49 20.29
CA LYS A 422 -13.03 22.86 19.41
C LYS A 422 -14.41 23.08 20.02
N LEU A 423 -15.36 23.45 19.18
CA LEU A 423 -16.77 23.50 19.54
C LEU A 423 -17.25 22.12 19.99
N THR A 424 -17.87 22.05 21.17
CA THR A 424 -18.52 20.85 21.69
C THR A 424 -19.90 20.65 21.06
N ASP A 425 -20.57 21.76 20.70
CA ASP A 425 -21.81 21.79 19.93
C ASP A 425 -21.90 23.10 19.12
N SER A 426 -23.08 23.49 18.62
CA SER A 426 -23.21 24.70 17.80
C SER A 426 -22.88 25.99 18.56
N ASN A 427 -23.01 26.01 19.88
CA ASN A 427 -22.97 27.22 20.71
C ASN A 427 -21.94 27.14 21.84
N HIS A 428 -21.36 25.98 22.13
CA HIS A 428 -20.41 25.80 23.23
C HIS A 428 -19.04 25.33 22.76
N PHE A 429 -18.01 25.68 23.54
CA PHE A 429 -16.72 24.99 23.50
C PHE A 429 -16.19 24.78 24.90
N THR A 430 -15.39 23.73 25.07
CA THR A 430 -14.62 23.54 26.31
C THR A 430 -13.40 24.43 26.28
N MET A 431 -13.23 25.26 27.30
CA MET A 431 -12.13 26.22 27.39
C MET A 431 -10.78 25.49 27.43
N PRO A 432 -9.87 25.73 26.47
CA PRO A 432 -8.54 25.15 26.51
C PRO A 432 -7.61 25.93 27.45
N ASN A 433 -6.40 25.42 27.66
CA ASN A 433 -5.33 26.08 28.40
C ASN A 433 -4.65 27.25 27.66
N LYS A 434 -5.35 27.88 26.71
CA LYS A 434 -4.84 29.01 25.92
C LYS A 434 -5.95 29.97 25.51
N THR A 435 -5.59 31.19 25.14
CA THR A 435 -6.53 32.22 24.67
C THR A 435 -7.27 31.78 23.40
N VAL A 436 -8.58 32.02 23.36
CA VAL A 436 -9.47 31.73 22.24
C VAL A 436 -9.95 33.04 21.62
N GLU A 437 -9.66 33.27 20.34
CA GLU A 437 -10.22 34.40 19.58
C GLU A 437 -11.44 33.94 18.80
N LEU A 438 -12.58 34.58 19.03
CA LEU A 438 -13.85 34.40 18.34
C LEU A 438 -14.07 35.58 17.37
N VAL A 439 -14.19 35.30 16.09
CA VAL A 439 -14.45 36.30 15.04
C VAL A 439 -15.90 36.22 14.61
N ALA A 440 -16.63 37.32 14.74
CA ALA A 440 -18.02 37.44 14.32
C ALA A 440 -18.16 37.34 12.80
N LYS A 441 -19.23 36.66 12.36
CA LYS A 441 -19.62 36.54 10.96
C LYS A 441 -20.91 37.29 10.70
N TRP A 442 -20.86 38.25 9.78
CA TRP A 442 -21.99 39.06 9.37
C TRP A 442 -22.50 38.65 7.99
N SER A 443 -23.81 38.77 7.79
CA SER A 443 -24.45 38.56 6.48
C SER A 443 -25.35 39.75 6.13
N GLY A 444 -25.35 40.17 4.86
CA GLY A 444 -26.19 41.27 4.39
C GLY A 444 -27.69 40.91 4.39
N LEU A 445 -28.55 41.89 4.67
CA LEU A 445 -30.01 41.88 4.59
C LEU A 445 -30.44 41.89 3.12
N SER A 446 -29.87 41.00 2.31
CA SER A 446 -30.34 40.75 0.96
C SER A 446 -31.42 39.66 1.01
N LEU A 447 -32.54 39.94 0.34
CA LEU A 447 -33.59 38.97 0.00
C LEU A 447 -33.03 37.90 -0.97
N SER A 448 -32.19 37.02 -0.44
CA SER A 448 -31.99 35.68 -0.96
C SER A 448 -32.42 34.72 0.14
N LYS A 449 -33.73 34.47 0.20
CA LYS A 449 -34.22 33.26 0.85
C LYS A 449 -33.63 32.06 0.09
N ARG A 450 -32.63 31.39 0.67
CA ARG A 450 -32.77 29.94 0.84
C ARG A 450 -33.68 29.74 2.05
N MET A 451 -34.69 28.90 1.89
CA MET A 451 -35.71 28.63 2.91
C MET A 451 -35.27 27.54 3.92
N ASP A 452 -34.00 27.13 3.93
CA ASP A 452 -33.49 26.10 4.82
C ASP A 452 -32.26 26.60 5.59
N GLY A 453 -32.45 27.09 6.81
CA GLY A 453 -31.37 27.40 7.76
C GLY A 453 -30.57 26.17 8.17
N LYS A 454 -29.77 25.61 7.27
CA LYS A 454 -28.87 24.47 7.54
C LYS A 454 -27.42 24.95 7.58
N VAL A 455 -26.89 25.06 8.79
CA VAL A 455 -25.46 25.25 9.06
C VAL A 455 -24.70 24.05 8.49
N SER A 456 -23.94 24.23 7.41
CA SER A 456 -23.06 23.17 6.89
C SER A 456 -21.74 23.20 7.65
N LYS A 457 -21.51 22.18 8.49
CA LYS A 457 -20.24 21.94 9.19
C LYS A 457 -19.16 21.69 8.13
N VAL A 458 -18.09 22.48 8.11
CA VAL A 458 -16.92 22.22 7.24
C VAL A 458 -16.28 20.91 7.70
N GLN A 459 -16.51 19.85 6.93
CA GLN A 459 -16.06 18.49 7.23
C GLN A 459 -15.23 17.93 6.08
N THR A 460 -14.39 16.94 6.37
CA THR A 460 -13.73 16.19 5.29
C THR A 460 -14.76 15.30 4.61
N LEU A 461 -14.58 15.03 3.33
CA LEU A 461 -15.47 14.12 2.62
C LEU A 461 -15.46 12.72 3.27
N TYR A 462 -14.28 12.30 3.77
CA TYR A 462 -14.12 11.09 4.55
C TYR A 462 -14.99 11.09 5.83
N SER A 463 -14.93 12.15 6.66
CA SER A 463 -15.69 12.17 7.92
C SER A 463 -17.19 12.22 7.70
N LEU A 464 -17.64 12.89 6.62
CA LEU A 464 -19.05 12.88 6.22
C LEU A 464 -19.56 11.47 5.94
N LEU A 465 -18.73 10.66 5.27
CA LEU A 465 -19.06 9.26 5.01
C LEU A 465 -19.06 8.46 6.33
N ALA A 466 -18.02 8.61 7.15
CA ALA A 466 -17.90 7.91 8.43
C ALA A 466 -19.10 8.18 9.37
N ASP A 467 -19.55 9.43 9.46
CA ASP A 467 -20.66 9.84 10.33
C ASP A 467 -22.02 9.27 9.91
N SER A 468 -22.17 8.86 8.64
CA SER A 468 -23.45 8.47 8.04
C SER A 468 -23.55 6.98 7.70
N ALA A 469 -22.45 6.23 7.80
CA ALA A 469 -22.38 4.85 7.35
C ALA A 469 -23.05 3.88 8.34
N VAL A 470 -23.64 2.82 7.80
CA VAL A 470 -24.18 1.70 8.58
C VAL A 470 -23.35 0.44 8.32
N MET A 471 -23.07 -0.35 9.36
CA MET A 471 -22.33 -1.61 9.22
C MET A 471 -23.00 -2.55 8.19
N ASP A 472 -22.21 -3.12 7.28
CA ASP A 472 -22.73 -3.96 6.20
C ASP A 472 -23.07 -5.40 6.60
N ASN A 473 -22.67 -5.85 7.78
CA ASN A 473 -22.89 -7.20 8.30
C ASN A 473 -24.08 -7.31 9.29
N ILE A 474 -24.95 -6.30 9.32
CA ILE A 474 -26.13 -6.26 10.19
C ILE A 474 -27.40 -5.88 9.42
N LYS A 475 -28.56 -6.21 10.00
CA LYS A 475 -29.84 -5.70 9.54
C LYS A 475 -29.89 -4.16 9.64
N SER A 476 -30.43 -3.50 8.62
CA SER A 476 -30.64 -2.05 8.58
C SER A 476 -31.91 -1.72 7.80
N GLU A 477 -32.23 -0.43 7.60
CA GLU A 477 -33.45 0.03 6.93
C GLU A 477 -33.66 -0.65 5.56
N PHE A 478 -32.60 -0.73 4.74
CA PHE A 478 -32.62 -1.32 3.40
C PHE A 478 -31.95 -2.69 3.32
N VAL A 479 -31.81 -3.38 4.46
CA VAL A 479 -31.20 -4.71 4.54
C VAL A 479 -32.08 -5.60 5.40
N SER A 480 -32.81 -6.54 4.78
CA SER A 480 -33.77 -7.38 5.50
C SER A 480 -33.13 -8.54 6.27
N SER A 481 -31.96 -9.00 5.82
CA SER A 481 -31.22 -10.13 6.40
C SER A 481 -30.59 -9.75 7.75
N ALA A 482 -30.68 -10.64 8.73
CA ALA A 482 -30.01 -10.47 10.02
C ALA A 482 -28.48 -10.47 9.90
N GLY A 483 -27.93 -11.21 8.93
CA GLY A 483 -26.49 -11.30 8.66
C GLY A 483 -25.94 -10.18 7.76
N GLY A 484 -26.75 -9.16 7.45
CA GLY A 484 -26.34 -8.04 6.62
C GLY A 484 -26.45 -8.27 5.11
N ILE A 485 -25.68 -7.49 4.36
CA ILE A 485 -25.69 -7.41 2.89
C ILE A 485 -25.10 -8.69 2.29
N SER A 486 -25.82 -9.26 1.32
CA SER A 486 -25.26 -10.25 0.40
C SER A 486 -24.52 -9.52 -0.72
N ILE A 487 -23.20 -9.38 -0.57
CA ILE A 487 -22.41 -8.47 -1.41
C ILE A 487 -22.43 -8.81 -2.90
N LYS A 488 -22.41 -10.11 -3.23
CA LYS A 488 -22.50 -10.60 -4.62
C LYS A 488 -23.93 -10.62 -5.17
N GLY A 489 -24.93 -10.54 -4.28
CA GLY A 489 -26.30 -10.27 -4.70
C GLY A 489 -26.41 -8.84 -5.19
N GLY A 490 -27.20 -8.59 -6.23
CA GLY A 490 -27.50 -7.22 -6.66
C GLY A 490 -28.12 -6.40 -5.52
N SER A 491 -27.84 -5.11 -5.48
CA SER A 491 -28.52 -4.18 -4.57
C SER A 491 -30.02 -4.11 -4.87
N SER A 492 -30.79 -3.88 -3.82
CA SER A 492 -32.23 -3.69 -3.85
C SER A 492 -32.66 -2.95 -2.58
N ASP A 493 -33.93 -2.60 -2.45
CA ASP A 493 -34.46 -2.04 -1.20
C ASP A 493 -34.42 -3.04 -0.01
N THR A 494 -34.00 -4.30 -0.24
CA THR A 494 -33.83 -5.34 0.80
C THR A 494 -32.41 -5.88 0.91
N ASN A 495 -31.49 -5.53 -0.01
CA ASN A 495 -30.10 -5.99 -0.05
C ASN A 495 -29.10 -4.82 -0.21
N GLY A 496 -29.43 -3.69 0.42
CA GLY A 496 -28.56 -2.53 0.55
C GLY A 496 -28.87 -1.41 -0.45
N LYS A 497 -29.14 -0.23 0.11
CA LYS A 497 -29.32 1.05 -0.57
C LYS A 497 -28.96 2.18 0.40
N GLY A 498 -27.79 2.79 0.21
CA GLY A 498 -27.27 3.78 1.15
C GLY A 498 -25.75 3.75 1.24
N LEU A 499 -25.23 4.25 2.36
CA LEU A 499 -23.82 4.28 2.68
C LEU A 499 -23.52 3.23 3.76
N TYR A 500 -22.52 2.40 3.52
CA TYR A 500 -22.18 1.28 4.38
C TYR A 500 -20.71 1.25 4.78
N GLU A 501 -20.42 0.69 5.95
CA GLU A 501 -19.07 0.42 6.45
C GLU A 501 -18.74 -1.06 6.23
N VAL A 502 -17.56 -1.35 5.69
CA VAL A 502 -17.04 -2.70 5.52
C VAL A 502 -16.67 -3.25 6.88
N ALA A 503 -17.44 -4.21 7.39
CA ALA A 503 -17.35 -4.64 8.77
C ALA A 503 -15.95 -5.12 9.21
N THR A 504 -15.18 -5.71 8.30
CA THR A 504 -13.83 -6.21 8.58
C THR A 504 -12.79 -5.10 8.77
N THR A 505 -13.09 -3.87 8.34
CA THR A 505 -12.17 -2.72 8.37
C THR A 505 -12.45 -1.75 9.52
N LYS A 506 -13.46 -2.03 10.35
CA LYS A 506 -13.93 -1.15 11.43
C LYS A 506 -12.84 -0.71 12.41
N ASN A 507 -11.86 -1.57 12.65
CA ASN A 507 -10.78 -1.32 13.61
C ASN A 507 -9.50 -0.82 12.93
N ASP A 508 -9.52 -0.64 11.61
CA ASP A 508 -8.38 -0.09 10.87
C ASP A 508 -8.28 1.41 11.17
N THR A 509 -7.10 2.01 10.95
CA THR A 509 -6.90 3.46 11.13
C THR A 509 -7.87 4.27 10.28
N TYR A 510 -8.16 3.79 9.06
CA TYR A 510 -9.14 4.37 8.15
C TYR A 510 -10.11 3.28 7.68
N PRO A 511 -11.25 3.06 8.37
CA PRO A 511 -12.26 2.12 7.91
C PRO A 511 -12.80 2.45 6.51
N ILE A 512 -13.19 1.42 5.77
CA ILE A 512 -13.70 1.56 4.41
C ILE A 512 -15.22 1.76 4.44
N TYR A 513 -15.67 2.91 3.94
CA TYR A 513 -17.07 3.26 3.74
C TYR A 513 -17.37 3.27 2.24
N TYR A 514 -18.49 2.71 1.80
CA TYR A 514 -18.86 2.60 0.38
C TYR A 514 -20.35 2.87 0.15
N PHE A 515 -20.65 3.53 -0.97
CA PHE A 515 -22.03 3.68 -1.41
C PHE A 515 -22.51 2.41 -2.11
N ARG A 516 -23.77 2.04 -1.90
CA ARG A 516 -24.43 0.90 -2.53
C ARG A 516 -25.86 1.22 -2.93
N GLY A 517 -26.32 0.67 -4.05
CA GLY A 517 -27.71 0.80 -4.50
C GLY A 517 -28.01 2.10 -5.23
N ASP A 518 -29.27 2.29 -5.63
CA ASP A 518 -29.72 3.48 -6.38
C ASP A 518 -29.81 4.70 -5.47
N VAL A 519 -28.64 5.19 -5.06
CA VAL A 519 -28.46 6.38 -4.22
C VAL A 519 -28.29 7.62 -5.09
N LYS A 520 -28.79 8.76 -4.59
CA LYS A 520 -28.77 10.04 -5.31
C LYS A 520 -27.93 11.11 -4.64
N ASN A 521 -27.41 10.83 -3.44
CA ASN A 521 -26.71 11.78 -2.57
C ASN A 521 -25.18 11.56 -2.52
N ASN A 522 -24.59 11.06 -3.59
CA ASN A 522 -23.16 10.77 -3.68
C ASN A 522 -22.43 11.55 -4.79
N ASN A 523 -22.95 12.71 -5.17
CA ASN A 523 -22.38 13.56 -6.21
C ASN A 523 -21.33 14.52 -5.62
N VAL A 524 -20.21 14.65 -6.32
CA VAL A 524 -19.14 15.60 -6.02
C VAL A 524 -18.87 16.46 -7.24
N LYS A 525 -18.74 17.77 -7.05
CA LYS A 525 -18.29 18.72 -8.07
C LYS A 525 -16.82 19.06 -7.81
N PHE A 526 -15.96 18.66 -8.75
CA PHE A 526 -14.52 18.86 -8.66
C PHE A 526 -13.90 19.06 -10.05
N ALA A 527 -13.02 20.05 -10.16
CA ALA A 527 -12.33 20.42 -11.41
C ALA A 527 -13.27 20.70 -12.60
N GLY A 528 -14.48 21.21 -12.34
CA GLY A 528 -15.49 21.49 -13.38
C GLY A 528 -16.32 20.28 -13.81
N PHE A 529 -16.03 19.10 -13.27
CA PHE A 529 -16.74 17.86 -13.59
C PHE A 529 -17.59 17.36 -12.42
N CYS A 530 -18.54 16.50 -12.77
CA CYS A 530 -19.35 15.74 -11.85
C CYS A 530 -18.74 14.36 -11.64
N TRP A 531 -18.70 13.95 -10.38
CA TRP A 531 -18.12 12.70 -9.93
C TRP A 531 -19.09 11.98 -9.01
N LYS A 532 -19.00 10.66 -8.97
CA LYS A 532 -19.69 9.82 -7.99
C LYS A 532 -18.70 9.32 -6.94
N ILE A 533 -19.07 9.40 -5.68
CA ILE A 533 -18.31 8.79 -4.59
C ILE A 533 -18.52 7.28 -4.64
N VAL A 534 -17.40 6.54 -4.66
CA VAL A 534 -17.39 5.08 -4.70
C VAL A 534 -17.20 4.53 -3.30
N ARG A 535 -16.04 4.85 -2.70
CA ARG A 535 -15.63 4.41 -1.38
C ARG A 535 -14.53 5.28 -0.78
N THR A 536 -14.25 5.13 0.50
CA THR A 536 -12.99 5.60 1.10
C THR A 536 -11.84 4.60 0.84
N THR A 537 -10.61 5.07 1.03
CA THR A 537 -9.39 4.26 0.90
C THR A 537 -8.77 3.97 2.27
N GLU A 538 -7.93 2.95 2.30
CA GLU A 538 -7.08 2.52 3.42
C GLU A 538 -6.13 3.63 3.94
N ASN A 539 -5.92 4.70 3.15
CA ASN A 539 -5.13 5.87 3.51
C ASN A 539 -5.98 7.09 3.94
N GLY A 540 -7.30 6.93 4.05
CA GLY A 540 -8.23 8.01 4.40
C GLY A 540 -8.66 8.92 3.24
N GLY A 541 -8.29 8.55 2.01
CA GLY A 541 -8.74 9.22 0.78
C GLY A 541 -10.17 8.83 0.38
N VAL A 542 -10.71 9.48 -0.65
CA VAL A 542 -12.04 9.20 -1.20
C VAL A 542 -11.96 8.93 -2.69
N LYS A 543 -12.27 7.70 -3.10
CA LYS A 543 -12.28 7.29 -4.50
C LYS A 543 -13.54 7.75 -5.21
N LEU A 544 -13.35 8.42 -6.34
CA LEU A 544 -14.38 8.99 -7.19
C LEU A 544 -14.32 8.38 -8.59
N ILE A 545 -15.46 8.28 -9.26
CA ILE A 545 -15.55 7.93 -10.69
C ILE A 545 -16.22 9.06 -11.48
N TYR A 546 -15.69 9.33 -12.67
CA TYR A 546 -16.19 10.35 -13.57
C TYR A 546 -17.66 10.11 -13.93
N ASN A 547 -18.42 11.20 -14.01
CA ASN A 547 -19.85 11.18 -14.24
C ASN A 547 -20.34 12.40 -15.05
N GLY A 548 -19.50 12.89 -15.96
CA GLY A 548 -19.84 13.93 -16.92
C GLY A 548 -19.51 15.35 -16.47
N GLU A 549 -19.84 16.30 -17.33
CA GLU A 549 -19.74 17.74 -17.05
C GLU A 549 -20.97 18.25 -16.27
N VAL A 550 -20.82 19.42 -15.65
CA VAL A 550 -21.95 20.15 -15.06
C VAL A 550 -22.88 20.71 -16.14
N ASP A 551 -24.16 20.85 -15.84
CA ASP A 551 -25.10 21.50 -16.76
C ASP A 551 -24.91 23.03 -16.80
N SER A 552 -25.72 23.71 -17.64
CA SER A 552 -25.71 25.17 -17.76
C SER A 552 -26.04 25.93 -16.47
N SER A 553 -26.69 25.26 -15.51
CA SER A 553 -27.05 25.79 -14.20
C SER A 553 -25.97 25.48 -13.15
N GLY A 554 -24.94 24.71 -13.52
CA GLY A 554 -23.84 24.30 -12.67
C GLY A 554 -24.10 23.06 -11.81
N TYR A 555 -25.20 22.32 -12.08
CA TYR A 555 -25.62 21.12 -11.35
C TYR A 555 -25.05 19.83 -11.98
N CYS A 556 -25.04 18.76 -11.20
CA CYS A 556 -24.70 17.42 -11.68
C CYS A 556 -25.95 16.70 -12.15
N THR A 557 -26.10 16.44 -13.44
CA THR A 557 -27.38 15.99 -14.02
C THR A 557 -27.35 14.57 -14.60
N ASN A 558 -26.16 14.05 -14.93
CA ASN A 558 -26.05 12.77 -15.63
C ASN A 558 -26.04 11.61 -14.62
N THR A 559 -27.07 10.77 -14.61
CA THR A 559 -27.02 9.46 -13.92
C THR A 559 -26.73 8.31 -14.89
N THR A 560 -27.06 8.49 -16.17
CA THR A 560 -26.98 7.47 -17.22
C THR A 560 -26.63 8.08 -18.57
N GLY A 561 -26.26 7.25 -19.55
CA GLY A 561 -26.05 7.62 -20.94
C GLY A 561 -24.62 8.00 -21.31
N VAL A 562 -24.43 8.43 -22.55
CA VAL A 562 -23.11 8.61 -23.17
C VAL A 562 -22.25 9.72 -22.55
N ASN A 563 -22.84 10.60 -21.75
CA ASN A 563 -22.15 11.71 -21.10
C ASN A 563 -21.47 11.31 -19.79
N THR A 564 -21.70 10.08 -19.29
CA THR A 564 -21.03 9.58 -18.07
C THR A 564 -19.63 9.04 -18.33
N ARG A 565 -19.14 9.12 -19.58
CA ARG A 565 -17.86 8.59 -20.07
C ARG A 565 -17.07 9.69 -20.78
N ILE A 566 -15.74 9.58 -20.76
CA ILE A 566 -14.84 10.53 -21.44
C ILE A 566 -14.63 10.19 -22.92
N ALA A 567 -14.84 8.93 -23.28
CA ALA A 567 -14.60 8.38 -24.61
C ALA A 567 -15.24 7.00 -24.76
N SER A 568 -15.20 6.47 -25.98
CA SER A 568 -15.36 5.04 -26.29
C SER A 568 -14.04 4.54 -26.88
N SER A 569 -13.51 3.43 -26.39
CA SER A 569 -12.21 2.92 -26.81
C SER A 569 -12.14 1.40 -26.70
N GLN A 570 -11.24 0.81 -27.49
CA GLN A 570 -10.68 -0.51 -27.22
C GLN A 570 -9.97 -0.51 -25.88
N PHE A 571 -10.03 -1.62 -25.15
CA PHE A 571 -9.17 -1.81 -23.98
C PHE A 571 -7.71 -1.93 -24.44
N ASN A 572 -7.46 -2.83 -25.39
CA ASN A 572 -6.16 -3.01 -26.03
C ASN A 572 -6.34 -3.33 -27.51
N SER A 573 -5.37 -2.93 -28.33
CA SER A 573 -5.34 -3.22 -29.77
C SER A 573 -4.89 -4.65 -30.08
N ASN A 574 -4.01 -5.23 -29.24
CA ASN A 574 -3.67 -6.65 -29.29
C ASN A 574 -4.63 -7.45 -28.40
N TYR A 575 -5.03 -8.63 -28.89
CA TYR A 575 -5.95 -9.55 -28.23
C TYR A 575 -5.40 -10.98 -28.16
N ALA A 576 -4.35 -11.27 -28.92
CA ALA A 576 -3.83 -12.61 -29.19
C ALA A 576 -2.87 -13.14 -28.11
N SER A 577 -2.63 -12.35 -27.06
CA SER A 577 -1.76 -12.71 -25.95
C SER A 577 -2.45 -12.47 -24.61
N ALA A 578 -2.22 -13.38 -23.66
CA ALA A 578 -2.73 -13.26 -22.29
C ALA A 578 -2.27 -11.96 -21.59
N GLY A 579 -1.10 -11.40 -21.95
CA GLY A 579 -0.64 -10.12 -21.42
C GLY A 579 -1.56 -8.94 -21.76
N SER A 580 -2.38 -9.06 -22.81
CA SER A 580 -3.22 -7.96 -23.32
C SER A 580 -4.40 -7.60 -22.42
N VAL A 581 -4.68 -8.40 -21.38
CA VAL A 581 -5.72 -8.08 -20.38
C VAL A 581 -5.30 -6.98 -19.40
N GLY A 582 -4.01 -6.64 -19.34
CA GLY A 582 -3.48 -5.66 -18.40
C GLY A 582 -3.68 -4.21 -18.84
N TYR A 583 -3.89 -3.32 -17.88
CA TYR A 583 -3.88 -1.87 -18.12
C TYR A 583 -2.51 -1.37 -18.62
N MET A 584 -1.46 -2.06 -18.21
CA MET A 584 -0.13 -2.09 -18.83
C MET A 584 0.26 -3.57 -19.07
N TYR A 585 1.19 -3.81 -19.99
CA TYR A 585 1.61 -5.16 -20.37
C TYR A 585 3.09 -5.21 -20.76
N GLY A 586 3.67 -6.40 -20.78
CA GLY A 586 5.07 -6.61 -21.13
C GLY A 586 5.25 -7.08 -22.56
N THR A 587 6.01 -8.16 -22.75
CA THR A 587 6.20 -8.78 -24.06
C THR A 587 5.02 -9.66 -24.39
N LEU A 588 4.39 -9.42 -25.55
CA LEU A 588 3.24 -10.20 -25.98
C LEU A 588 3.69 -11.52 -26.61
N HIS A 589 3.14 -12.62 -26.09
CA HIS A 589 3.32 -13.97 -26.60
C HIS A 589 2.00 -14.49 -27.16
N GLU A 590 1.97 -14.81 -28.44
CA GLU A 590 0.76 -15.24 -29.15
C GLU A 590 0.62 -16.76 -29.18
N LEU A 591 -0.61 -17.24 -28.98
CA LEU A 591 -0.89 -18.67 -29.04
C LEU A 591 -0.83 -19.14 -30.50
N THR A 592 0.03 -20.11 -30.78
CA THR A 592 0.10 -20.74 -32.11
C THR A 592 -0.64 -22.07 -32.09
N ASN A 593 -1.31 -22.40 -33.19
CA ASN A 593 -2.04 -23.64 -33.33
C ASN A 593 -1.33 -24.58 -34.31
N LYS A 594 -1.20 -25.86 -33.96
CA LYS A 594 -0.71 -26.92 -34.85
C LYS A 594 -1.59 -28.15 -34.74
N ARG A 595 -1.83 -28.79 -35.88
CA ARG A 595 -2.57 -30.04 -35.94
C ARG A 595 -1.64 -31.23 -35.75
N LEU A 596 -1.94 -32.07 -34.76
CA LEU A 596 -1.09 -33.22 -34.37
C LEU A 596 -1.68 -34.57 -34.81
N ASN A 597 -2.73 -34.55 -35.61
CA ASN A 597 -3.31 -35.76 -36.18
C ASN A 597 -2.37 -36.41 -37.23
N LEU A 598 -2.67 -37.68 -37.54
CA LEU A 598 -1.91 -38.50 -38.46
C LEU A 598 -1.70 -37.89 -39.86
N TYR A 599 -2.71 -37.22 -40.42
CA TYR A 599 -2.62 -36.63 -41.76
C TYR A 599 -1.57 -35.51 -41.79
N TYR A 600 -1.61 -34.60 -40.81
CA TYR A 600 -0.66 -33.49 -40.73
C TYR A 600 0.75 -33.94 -40.37
N ALA A 601 0.89 -35.00 -39.56
CA ALA A 601 2.19 -35.63 -39.32
C ALA A 601 2.84 -36.14 -40.61
N ASN A 602 2.02 -36.58 -41.59
CA ASN A 602 2.45 -37.02 -42.92
C ASN A 602 2.46 -35.88 -43.97
N GLY A 603 2.38 -34.62 -43.55
CA GLY A 603 2.43 -33.46 -44.44
C GLY A 603 1.20 -33.26 -45.33
N MET A 604 0.13 -34.03 -45.10
CA MET A 604 -1.12 -33.88 -45.85
C MET A 604 -1.88 -32.64 -45.40
N GLN A 605 -2.63 -32.05 -46.34
CA GLN A 605 -3.49 -30.89 -46.08
C GLN A 605 -4.95 -31.29 -46.31
N MET A 606 -5.84 -30.79 -45.45
CA MET A 606 -7.27 -30.97 -45.62
C MET A 606 -7.74 -30.18 -46.86
N LYS A 607 -8.51 -30.84 -47.72
CA LYS A 607 -9.19 -30.23 -48.86
C LYS A 607 -10.68 -30.10 -48.55
N GLN A 608 -11.31 -29.09 -49.15
CA GLN A 608 -12.75 -28.83 -49.00
C GLN A 608 -13.43 -28.83 -50.37
N LYS A 609 -14.56 -29.53 -50.48
CA LYS A 609 -15.45 -29.51 -51.64
C LYS A 609 -16.75 -28.78 -51.26
N SER A 610 -17.01 -27.63 -51.86
CA SER A 610 -18.22 -26.83 -51.62
C SER A 610 -19.44 -27.31 -52.43
N ASN A 611 -20.63 -26.81 -52.08
CA ASN A 611 -21.94 -27.08 -52.70
C ASN A 611 -22.41 -28.55 -52.64
N ILE A 612 -22.05 -29.25 -51.57
CA ILE A 612 -22.26 -30.70 -51.42
C ILE A 612 -23.67 -31.21 -51.00
N PRO A 613 -24.54 -30.46 -50.28
CA PRO A 613 -25.65 -31.04 -49.51
C PRO A 613 -26.59 -31.96 -50.29
N ASN A 614 -26.87 -31.60 -51.56
CA ASN A 614 -27.84 -32.28 -52.40
C ASN A 614 -27.19 -33.24 -53.42
N THR A 615 -25.91 -33.54 -53.26
CA THR A 615 -25.14 -34.34 -54.22
C THR A 615 -25.01 -35.78 -53.74
N LYS A 616 -25.18 -36.74 -54.65
CA LYS A 616 -25.08 -38.18 -54.38
C LYS A 616 -23.76 -38.74 -54.90
N TYR A 617 -22.73 -38.76 -54.06
CA TYR A 617 -21.45 -39.37 -54.42
C TYR A 617 -21.37 -40.83 -54.03
N TYR A 618 -20.51 -41.57 -54.73
CA TYR A 618 -20.10 -42.90 -54.31
C TYR A 618 -19.15 -42.82 -53.12
N PHE A 619 -19.46 -43.59 -52.09
CA PHE A 619 -18.62 -43.79 -50.92
C PHE A 619 -18.33 -45.27 -50.72
N SER A 620 -17.16 -45.59 -50.19
CA SER A 620 -16.77 -46.94 -49.81
C SER A 620 -15.99 -46.93 -48.51
N ASP A 621 -16.04 -48.04 -47.76
CA ASP A 621 -15.21 -48.25 -46.58
C ASP A 621 -13.74 -48.52 -46.95
N THR A 622 -13.44 -48.94 -48.18
CA THR A 622 -12.05 -49.25 -48.59
C THR A 622 -11.83 -49.13 -50.10
N VAL A 623 -10.57 -49.16 -50.52
CA VAL A 623 -10.15 -48.99 -51.91
C VAL A 623 -9.09 -50.01 -52.30
N THR A 624 -9.04 -50.38 -53.58
CA THR A 624 -7.89 -51.06 -54.17
C THR A 624 -7.13 -50.09 -55.06
N TYR A 625 -5.83 -50.32 -55.22
CA TYR A 625 -4.98 -49.52 -56.11
C TYR A 625 -4.22 -50.44 -57.06
N SER A 626 -4.37 -50.20 -58.37
CA SER A 626 -3.63 -50.93 -59.40
C SER A 626 -3.47 -50.05 -60.64
N ASN A 627 -2.31 -50.15 -61.31
CA ASN A 627 -2.04 -49.42 -62.55
C ASN A 627 -2.29 -47.90 -62.48
N GLY A 628 -2.00 -47.25 -61.34
CA GLY A 628 -2.18 -45.81 -61.19
C GLY A 628 -3.60 -45.35 -60.85
N VAL A 629 -4.52 -46.29 -60.55
CA VAL A 629 -5.95 -45.99 -60.35
C VAL A 629 -6.45 -46.61 -59.05
N TYR A 630 -7.11 -45.79 -58.24
CA TYR A 630 -7.91 -46.24 -57.10
C TYR A 630 -9.28 -46.73 -57.57
N THR A 631 -9.78 -47.82 -56.99
CA THR A 631 -11.13 -48.32 -57.22
C THR A 631 -11.84 -48.51 -55.88
N LEU A 632 -13.02 -47.89 -55.72
CA LEU A 632 -13.87 -48.04 -54.54
C LEU A 632 -14.40 -49.48 -54.46
N VAL A 633 -14.26 -50.14 -53.31
CA VAL A 633 -14.71 -51.53 -53.12
C VAL A 633 -16.15 -51.55 -52.59
N ASN A 634 -17.06 -52.23 -53.27
CA ASN A 634 -18.49 -52.25 -52.90
C ASN A 634 -19.09 -50.84 -52.66
N PRO A 635 -18.95 -49.88 -53.61
CA PRO A 635 -19.35 -48.50 -53.38
C PRO A 635 -20.86 -48.37 -53.24
N VAL A 636 -21.28 -47.54 -52.28
CA VAL A 636 -22.69 -47.17 -52.04
C VAL A 636 -22.85 -45.68 -52.30
N GLN A 637 -23.91 -45.31 -53.02
CA GLN A 637 -24.22 -43.92 -53.29
C GLN A 637 -25.03 -43.33 -52.13
N TYR A 638 -24.50 -42.29 -51.48
CA TYR A 638 -25.18 -41.61 -50.39
C TYR A 638 -25.44 -40.14 -50.72
N LEU A 639 -26.62 -39.65 -50.33
CA LEU A 639 -26.89 -38.22 -50.29
C LEU A 639 -26.26 -37.63 -49.04
N TYR A 640 -25.33 -36.67 -49.20
CA TYR A 640 -24.54 -36.13 -48.09
C TYR A 640 -25.41 -35.61 -46.94
N LYS A 641 -26.41 -34.77 -47.23
CA LYS A 641 -27.29 -34.17 -46.21
C LYS A 641 -27.96 -35.21 -45.31
N GLU A 642 -28.36 -36.34 -45.86
CA GLU A 642 -29.07 -37.40 -45.14
C GLU A 642 -28.13 -38.36 -44.40
N ASN A 643 -26.89 -38.51 -44.87
CA ASN A 643 -25.99 -39.57 -44.40
C ASN A 643 -24.71 -39.07 -43.74
N HIS A 644 -24.50 -37.75 -43.62
CA HIS A 644 -23.27 -37.13 -43.13
C HIS A 644 -22.65 -37.83 -41.90
N SER A 645 -23.45 -38.25 -40.91
CA SER A 645 -22.97 -38.91 -39.70
C SER A 645 -22.24 -40.24 -39.95
N ASN A 646 -22.49 -40.89 -41.07
CA ASN A 646 -21.93 -42.20 -41.44
C ASN A 646 -20.85 -42.10 -42.53
N LEU A 647 -20.50 -40.88 -42.96
CA LEU A 647 -19.54 -40.69 -44.05
C LEU A 647 -18.11 -40.48 -43.56
N ASP A 648 -17.90 -40.18 -42.28
CA ASP A 648 -16.55 -40.00 -41.73
C ASP A 648 -15.65 -41.21 -42.02
N LYS A 649 -14.43 -40.94 -42.49
CA LYS A 649 -13.41 -41.92 -42.93
C LYS A 649 -13.75 -42.76 -44.17
N LYS A 650 -14.91 -42.61 -44.82
CA LYS A 650 -15.19 -43.28 -46.09
C LYS A 650 -14.39 -42.67 -47.24
N TYR A 651 -14.02 -43.50 -48.22
CA TYR A 651 -13.40 -43.10 -49.47
C TYR A 651 -14.42 -42.71 -50.53
N THR A 652 -14.09 -41.71 -51.34
CA THR A 652 -14.92 -41.23 -52.44
C THR A 652 -14.04 -40.66 -53.57
N CYS A 653 -14.44 -40.88 -54.81
CA CYS A 653 -13.86 -40.19 -55.97
C CYS A 653 -14.50 -38.79 -56.19
N LEU A 654 -15.30 -38.30 -55.24
CA LEU A 654 -16.04 -37.04 -55.32
C LEU A 654 -16.87 -36.93 -56.61
N SER A 655 -17.42 -38.06 -57.04
CA SER A 655 -18.15 -38.23 -58.30
C SER A 655 -19.47 -38.95 -58.07
N GLU A 656 -20.48 -38.56 -58.85
CA GLU A 656 -21.80 -39.20 -58.86
C GLU A 656 -21.83 -40.45 -59.76
N THR A 657 -20.85 -40.59 -60.67
CA THR A 657 -20.81 -41.65 -61.69
C THR A 657 -19.57 -42.53 -61.59
N GLU A 658 -18.44 -41.97 -61.17
CA GLU A 658 -17.15 -42.67 -61.17
C GLU A 658 -16.92 -43.39 -59.84
N THR A 659 -16.59 -44.68 -59.93
CA THR A 659 -16.14 -45.49 -58.79
C THR A 659 -14.63 -45.75 -58.80
N SER A 660 -13.92 -45.18 -59.77
CA SER A 660 -12.47 -45.25 -59.89
C SER A 660 -11.89 -43.88 -60.24
N CYS A 661 -10.72 -43.55 -59.71
CA CYS A 661 -10.08 -42.24 -59.87
C CYS A 661 -8.56 -42.32 -59.66
N THR A 662 -7.81 -41.36 -60.20
CA THR A 662 -6.35 -41.29 -59.99
C THR A 662 -5.99 -40.86 -58.57
N ASN A 663 -6.82 -40.00 -57.98
CA ASN A 663 -6.69 -39.53 -56.60
C ASN A 663 -8.00 -39.80 -55.90
N VAL A 664 -7.95 -40.40 -54.71
CA VAL A 664 -9.15 -40.70 -53.92
C VAL A 664 -9.23 -39.79 -52.69
N GLY A 665 -10.42 -39.28 -52.39
CA GLY A 665 -10.67 -38.50 -51.19
C GLY A 665 -11.18 -39.38 -50.06
N GLN A 666 -10.61 -39.25 -48.87
CA GLN A 666 -11.19 -39.80 -47.65
C GLN A 666 -11.88 -38.70 -46.85
N VAL A 667 -13.17 -38.88 -46.57
CA VAL A 667 -13.99 -37.90 -45.85
C VAL A 667 -13.51 -37.72 -44.41
N TYR A 668 -13.55 -36.48 -43.91
CA TYR A 668 -13.19 -36.12 -42.54
C TYR A 668 -14.20 -35.13 -41.93
N LEU A 669 -14.66 -35.36 -40.70
CA LEU A 669 -15.56 -34.48 -39.94
C LEU A 669 -16.85 -34.11 -40.70
N ALA A 670 -17.55 -35.10 -41.25
CA ALA A 670 -18.82 -34.87 -41.94
C ALA A 670 -19.89 -34.32 -40.99
N THR A 671 -20.41 -33.12 -41.29
CA THR A 671 -21.24 -32.32 -40.37
C THR A 671 -22.64 -32.09 -40.95
N SER A 672 -23.65 -32.19 -40.08
CA SER A 672 -25.06 -32.00 -40.47
C SER A 672 -25.30 -30.64 -41.13
N GLY A 673 -25.96 -30.64 -42.28
CA GLY A 673 -26.35 -29.40 -42.97
C GLY A 673 -25.18 -28.58 -43.56
N SER A 674 -23.93 -29.05 -43.47
CA SER A 674 -22.78 -28.37 -44.04
C SER A 674 -22.91 -28.23 -45.56
N THR A 675 -22.59 -27.05 -46.09
CA THR A 675 -22.53 -26.82 -47.55
C THR A 675 -21.26 -27.37 -48.18
N TYR A 676 -20.36 -27.94 -47.38
CA TYR A 676 -19.07 -28.44 -47.82
C TYR A 676 -18.74 -29.81 -47.22
N LEU A 677 -17.88 -30.55 -47.92
CA LEU A 677 -17.28 -31.81 -47.51
C LEU A 677 -15.78 -31.61 -47.32
N ASN A 678 -15.27 -31.91 -46.13
CA ASN A 678 -13.83 -31.95 -45.87
C ASN A 678 -13.30 -33.36 -46.15
N TYR A 679 -12.14 -33.44 -46.79
CA TYR A 679 -11.50 -34.71 -47.13
C TYR A 679 -9.98 -34.57 -47.21
N TYR A 680 -9.27 -35.68 -47.04
CA TYR A 680 -7.85 -35.80 -47.36
C TYR A 680 -7.71 -36.56 -48.67
N GLU A 681 -6.87 -36.05 -49.58
CA GLU A 681 -6.64 -36.70 -50.87
C GLU A 681 -5.43 -37.61 -50.79
N PHE A 682 -5.60 -38.83 -51.30
CA PHE A 682 -4.56 -39.85 -51.38
C PHE A 682 -4.11 -40.05 -52.83
N THR A 683 -2.81 -40.20 -53.02
CA THR A 683 -2.15 -40.46 -54.30
C THR A 683 -1.18 -41.65 -54.17
N ASP A 684 -0.76 -42.18 -55.31
CA ASP A 684 0.34 -43.16 -55.40
C ASP A 684 0.12 -44.46 -54.62
N GLY A 685 -1.13 -44.85 -54.42
CA GLY A 685 -1.52 -46.09 -53.74
C GLY A 685 -1.55 -46.02 -52.23
N LEU A 686 -1.27 -44.84 -51.64
CA LEU A 686 -1.46 -44.61 -50.21
C LEU A 686 -2.94 -44.74 -49.82
N THR A 687 -3.18 -45.22 -48.59
CA THR A 687 -4.50 -45.29 -47.98
C THR A 687 -4.41 -44.86 -46.51
N TYR A 688 -5.54 -44.52 -45.89
CA TYR A 688 -5.62 -44.27 -44.46
C TYR A 688 -5.14 -45.47 -43.63
N GLU A 689 -5.48 -46.69 -44.03
CA GLU A 689 -5.05 -47.91 -43.34
C GLU A 689 -3.52 -48.04 -43.36
N PHE A 690 -2.89 -47.71 -44.50
CA PHE A 690 -1.44 -47.64 -44.59
C PHE A 690 -0.86 -46.57 -43.66
N LEU A 691 -1.39 -45.34 -43.71
CA LEU A 691 -0.93 -44.27 -42.83
C LEU A 691 -1.12 -44.61 -41.36
N TYR A 692 -2.22 -45.26 -40.99
CA TYR A 692 -2.48 -45.63 -39.61
C TYR A 692 -1.48 -46.67 -39.12
N ALA A 693 -1.21 -47.69 -39.93
CA ALA A 693 -0.20 -48.70 -39.63
C ALA A 693 1.23 -48.10 -39.55
N ASP A 694 1.55 -47.12 -40.40
CA ASP A 694 2.82 -46.39 -40.32
C ASP A 694 2.89 -45.46 -39.11
N GLY A 695 1.77 -44.82 -38.76
CA GLY A 695 1.61 -43.95 -37.60
C GLY A 695 1.76 -44.65 -36.26
N ASP A 696 1.68 -45.98 -36.22
CA ASP A 696 2.02 -46.80 -35.05
C ASP A 696 3.54 -46.92 -34.82
N ASN A 697 4.35 -46.63 -35.84
CA ASN A 697 5.81 -46.60 -35.73
C ASN A 697 6.35 -45.23 -35.33
N HIS A 698 5.51 -44.19 -35.36
CA HIS A 698 5.90 -42.81 -35.09
C HIS A 698 5.15 -42.25 -33.87
N LYS A 699 5.83 -41.45 -33.04
CA LYS A 699 5.26 -40.99 -31.77
C LYS A 699 5.52 -39.53 -31.44
N TRP A 700 4.53 -38.86 -30.87
CA TRP A 700 4.71 -37.57 -30.23
C TRP A 700 5.20 -37.76 -28.80
N ILE A 701 6.25 -37.02 -28.39
CA ILE A 701 6.78 -37.04 -27.02
C ILE A 701 6.40 -35.75 -26.27
N PHE A 702 5.96 -35.91 -25.04
CA PHE A 702 5.60 -34.85 -24.11
C PHE A 702 6.32 -35.06 -22.78
N GLY A 703 6.62 -33.99 -22.05
CA GLY A 703 7.26 -34.02 -20.74
C GLY A 703 6.55 -33.09 -19.75
N ASN A 704 6.73 -33.37 -18.46
CA ASN A 704 6.24 -32.50 -17.39
C ASN A 704 7.18 -31.32 -17.10
N ASP A 705 8.46 -31.46 -17.46
CA ASP A 705 9.53 -30.51 -17.20
C ASP A 705 10.63 -30.62 -18.26
N PHE A 706 11.66 -29.80 -18.15
CA PHE A 706 12.80 -29.81 -19.07
C PHE A 706 14.11 -29.42 -18.38
N THR A 707 15.22 -29.79 -19.01
CA THR A 707 16.55 -29.22 -18.73
C THR A 707 17.06 -28.50 -19.98
N TYR A 708 17.90 -27.48 -19.79
CA TYR A 708 18.51 -26.75 -20.89
C TYR A 708 20.03 -26.68 -20.74
N SER A 709 20.76 -27.14 -21.76
CA SER A 709 22.22 -27.07 -21.81
C SER A 709 22.70 -26.99 -23.26
N ASN A 710 23.74 -26.20 -23.52
CA ASN A 710 24.38 -26.06 -24.84
C ASN A 710 23.39 -25.76 -25.99
N GLY A 711 22.35 -24.96 -25.75
CA GLY A 711 21.37 -24.61 -26.78
C GLY A 711 20.27 -25.66 -27.02
N VAL A 712 20.24 -26.72 -26.20
CA VAL A 712 19.31 -27.85 -26.37
C VAL A 712 18.45 -28.02 -25.13
N TYR A 713 17.14 -28.06 -25.35
CA TYR A 713 16.16 -28.50 -24.37
C TYR A 713 16.10 -30.04 -24.39
N THR A 714 15.95 -30.64 -23.21
CA THR A 714 15.68 -32.08 -23.05
C THR A 714 14.52 -32.26 -22.08
N LEU A 715 13.44 -32.88 -22.55
CA LEU A 715 12.22 -33.14 -21.77
C LEU A 715 12.49 -34.15 -20.64
N LYS A 716 11.82 -33.95 -19.50
CA LYS A 716 11.80 -34.83 -18.33
C LYS A 716 10.44 -35.47 -18.13
N ASP A 717 10.44 -36.57 -17.36
CA ASP A 717 9.32 -37.48 -17.10
C ASP A 717 8.39 -37.57 -18.31
N THR A 718 8.86 -38.23 -19.36
CA THR A 718 8.21 -38.16 -20.66
C THR A 718 7.10 -39.19 -20.81
N ILE A 719 6.02 -38.80 -21.46
CA ILE A 719 4.99 -39.68 -22.01
C ILE A 719 5.00 -39.58 -23.54
N SER A 720 4.57 -40.64 -24.23
CA SER A 720 4.43 -40.63 -25.68
C SER A 720 3.09 -41.18 -26.14
N ILE A 721 2.65 -40.74 -27.32
CA ILE A 721 1.48 -41.29 -28.01
C ILE A 721 1.82 -41.55 -29.48
N ASN A 722 1.32 -42.65 -30.02
CA ASN A 722 1.40 -42.92 -31.45
C ASN A 722 0.63 -41.86 -32.24
N MET A 723 1.17 -41.45 -33.39
CA MET A 723 0.55 -40.39 -34.18
C MET A 723 -0.84 -40.79 -34.71
N GLY A 724 -1.05 -42.08 -34.98
CA GLY A 724 -2.35 -42.65 -35.36
C GLY A 724 -3.41 -42.56 -34.25
N ASP A 725 -2.98 -42.66 -33.00
CA ASP A 725 -3.84 -42.66 -31.81
C ASP A 725 -4.08 -41.27 -31.22
N TYR A 726 -3.47 -40.22 -31.77
CA TYR A 726 -3.54 -38.88 -31.18
C TYR A 726 -4.99 -38.41 -30.93
N LEU A 727 -5.89 -38.62 -31.89
CA LEU A 727 -7.30 -38.18 -31.80
C LEU A 727 -8.12 -39.01 -30.79
N THR A 728 -7.81 -40.30 -30.64
CA THR A 728 -8.57 -41.26 -29.81
C THR A 728 -8.00 -41.42 -28.40
N GLY A 729 -6.69 -41.18 -28.23
CA GLY A 729 -5.95 -41.40 -26.98
C GLY A 729 -5.20 -40.18 -26.46
N GLY A 730 -5.20 -39.05 -27.17
CA GLY A 730 -4.42 -37.85 -26.83
C GLY A 730 -4.71 -37.29 -25.44
N SER A 731 -5.91 -37.54 -24.90
CA SER A 731 -6.27 -37.09 -23.57
C SER A 731 -5.44 -37.74 -22.45
N LYS A 732 -4.72 -38.82 -22.74
CA LYS A 732 -3.80 -39.45 -21.78
C LYS A 732 -2.59 -38.55 -21.46
N ILE A 733 -2.31 -37.56 -22.30
CA ILE A 733 -1.22 -36.59 -22.11
C ILE A 733 -1.60 -35.50 -21.08
N TYR A 734 -2.89 -35.35 -20.75
CA TYR A 734 -3.43 -34.43 -19.73
C TYR A 734 -3.11 -34.85 -18.28
N ASN A 735 -1.88 -35.30 -18.03
CA ASN A 735 -1.38 -35.60 -16.70
C ASN A 735 -0.13 -34.75 -16.43
N LYS A 736 -0.22 -33.45 -16.71
CA LYS A 736 0.76 -32.40 -16.48
C LYS A 736 1.95 -32.43 -17.44
N HIS A 737 1.83 -33.14 -18.55
CA HIS A 737 2.89 -33.23 -19.58
C HIS A 737 2.70 -32.17 -20.66
N ASN A 738 2.81 -30.91 -20.25
CA ASN A 738 2.49 -29.78 -21.12
C ASN A 738 3.65 -29.36 -22.05
N TYR A 739 4.86 -29.87 -21.85
CA TYR A 739 6.02 -29.55 -22.68
C TYR A 739 6.22 -30.56 -23.81
N THR A 740 6.60 -30.09 -24.99
CA THR A 740 6.91 -30.96 -26.11
C THR A 740 7.93 -30.31 -27.06
N CYS A 741 8.68 -31.14 -27.76
CA CYS A 741 9.52 -30.72 -28.88
C CYS A 741 8.76 -30.74 -30.22
N LEU A 742 7.46 -31.08 -30.21
CA LEU A 742 6.64 -31.34 -31.41
C LEU A 742 7.38 -32.23 -32.43
N SER A 743 8.05 -33.26 -31.91
CA SER A 743 8.81 -34.25 -32.67
C SER A 743 8.85 -35.58 -31.91
N GLU A 744 9.44 -36.60 -32.54
CA GLU A 744 9.70 -37.91 -31.94
C GLU A 744 10.93 -37.91 -31.03
N SER A 745 11.69 -36.81 -31.02
CA SER A 745 12.82 -36.60 -30.13
C SER A 745 12.35 -35.96 -28.83
N ASN A 746 12.93 -36.38 -27.71
CA ASN A 746 12.75 -35.71 -26.42
C ASN A 746 13.65 -34.45 -26.28
N SER A 747 14.41 -34.11 -27.32
CA SER A 747 15.34 -32.98 -27.32
C SER A 747 15.19 -32.10 -28.56
N CYS A 748 15.28 -30.78 -28.38
CA CYS A 748 15.05 -29.78 -29.42
C CYS A 748 15.71 -28.44 -29.09
N SER A 749 15.87 -27.57 -30.10
CA SER A 749 16.34 -26.18 -29.90
C SER A 749 15.23 -25.20 -29.53
N THR A 750 13.98 -25.53 -29.86
CA THR A 750 12.77 -24.77 -29.53
C THR A 750 11.82 -25.66 -28.75
N LEU A 751 11.45 -25.22 -27.56
CA LEU A 751 10.52 -25.91 -26.69
C LEU A 751 9.11 -25.35 -26.89
N TYR A 752 8.09 -26.19 -26.79
CA TYR A 752 6.69 -25.79 -26.93
C TYR A 752 5.91 -26.15 -25.67
N TYR A 753 5.17 -25.19 -25.13
CA TYR A 753 4.30 -25.37 -23.97
C TYR A 753 2.83 -25.33 -24.38
N ILE A 754 2.10 -26.39 -24.10
CA ILE A 754 0.72 -26.55 -24.56
C ILE A 754 -0.26 -25.90 -23.59
N LEU A 755 -1.09 -25.03 -24.15
CA LEU A 755 -2.12 -24.27 -23.43
C LEU A 755 -3.53 -24.77 -23.69
N LYS A 756 -3.75 -25.41 -24.84
CA LYS A 756 -5.09 -25.79 -25.28
C LYS A 756 -5.08 -27.14 -25.97
N HIS A 757 -5.99 -27.98 -25.51
CA HIS A 757 -6.51 -29.12 -26.25
C HIS A 757 -8.03 -29.15 -26.12
N LYS A 758 -8.77 -29.02 -27.22
CA LYS A 758 -10.24 -29.08 -27.15
C LYS A 758 -10.68 -30.55 -27.04
N LYS A 759 -11.57 -30.89 -26.11
CA LYS A 759 -12.11 -32.26 -25.95
C LYS A 759 -13.59 -32.30 -26.33
N THR A 760 -13.98 -33.35 -27.03
CA THR A 760 -15.38 -33.75 -27.19
C THR A 760 -15.53 -35.23 -26.86
N ASN A 761 -16.29 -35.58 -25.83
CA ASN A 761 -16.70 -36.96 -25.50
C ASN A 761 -15.57 -38.01 -25.61
N ASN A 762 -14.43 -37.78 -24.93
CA ASN A 762 -13.22 -38.63 -24.90
C ASN A 762 -12.34 -38.65 -26.16
N THR A 763 -12.54 -37.71 -27.09
CA THR A 763 -11.63 -37.46 -28.22
C THR A 763 -11.00 -36.07 -28.12
N VAL A 764 -9.78 -35.92 -28.62
CA VAL A 764 -9.05 -34.64 -28.68
C VAL A 764 -9.26 -34.02 -30.08
N ASP A 765 -9.52 -32.71 -30.13
CA ASP A 765 -9.50 -31.91 -31.36
C ASP A 765 -8.13 -32.03 -32.01
N ASP A 766 -8.08 -32.03 -33.35
CA ASP A 766 -6.79 -32.12 -34.03
C ASP A 766 -5.91 -30.91 -33.75
N ASN A 767 -6.50 -29.78 -33.34
CA ASN A 767 -5.82 -28.50 -33.17
C ASN A 767 -5.29 -28.25 -31.74
N THR A 768 -3.97 -28.26 -31.59
CA THR A 768 -3.25 -28.01 -30.33
C THR A 768 -2.69 -26.60 -30.29
N GLY A 769 -3.04 -25.83 -29.25
CA GLY A 769 -2.54 -24.47 -29.05
C GLY A 769 -1.35 -24.43 -28.09
N TYR A 770 -0.26 -23.75 -28.46
CA TYR A 770 0.96 -23.68 -27.66
C TYR A 770 1.67 -22.31 -27.73
N TYR A 771 2.56 -22.08 -26.76
CA TYR A 771 3.62 -21.07 -26.85
C TYR A 771 4.95 -21.72 -27.22
N SER A 772 5.74 -21.03 -28.04
CA SER A 772 7.11 -21.42 -28.38
C SER A 772 8.11 -20.64 -27.54
N MET A 773 9.16 -21.31 -27.07
CA MET A 773 10.18 -20.71 -26.22
C MET A 773 11.59 -21.20 -26.61
N THR A 774 12.56 -20.31 -26.46
CA THR A 774 13.97 -20.52 -26.77
C THR A 774 14.86 -19.95 -25.68
N GLY A 775 16.13 -20.35 -25.63
CA GLY A 775 17.11 -19.74 -24.73
C GLY A 775 17.00 -20.19 -23.27
N GLY A 776 16.49 -21.41 -23.03
CA GLY A 776 16.34 -21.98 -21.69
C GLY A 776 15.11 -21.53 -20.93
N LYS A 777 14.27 -20.68 -21.51
CA LYS A 777 13.01 -20.21 -20.92
C LYS A 777 11.97 -21.32 -20.83
N GLY A 778 11.17 -21.27 -19.77
CA GLY A 778 9.96 -22.06 -19.51
C GLY A 778 8.68 -21.22 -19.50
N ILE A 779 7.55 -21.83 -19.11
CA ILE A 779 6.26 -21.12 -19.05
C ILE A 779 6.23 -19.98 -18.02
N GLU A 780 6.92 -20.14 -16.89
CA GLU A 780 7.00 -19.11 -15.85
C GLU A 780 7.73 -17.85 -16.35
N ASP A 781 8.78 -18.01 -17.15
CA ASP A 781 9.50 -16.88 -17.76
C ASP A 781 8.60 -16.10 -18.72
N LEU A 782 7.85 -16.81 -19.59
CA LEU A 782 6.92 -16.17 -20.52
C LEU A 782 5.82 -15.40 -19.77
N LYS A 783 5.30 -15.93 -18.65
CA LYS A 783 4.31 -15.22 -17.83
C LYS A 783 4.87 -13.96 -17.21
N ASN A 784 6.08 -14.04 -16.66
CA ASN A 784 6.77 -12.87 -16.12
C ASN A 784 6.93 -11.81 -17.23
N GLU A 785 7.38 -12.21 -18.41
CA GLU A 785 7.50 -11.31 -19.56
C GLU A 785 6.17 -10.70 -20.00
N MET A 786 5.06 -11.45 -20.04
CA MET A 786 3.74 -10.94 -20.44
C MET A 786 3.17 -9.93 -19.44
N PHE A 787 3.40 -10.15 -18.14
CA PHE A 787 2.75 -9.40 -17.06
C PHE A 787 3.64 -8.31 -16.46
N GLU A 788 4.80 -8.02 -17.05
CA GLU A 788 5.51 -6.77 -16.77
C GLU A 788 4.66 -5.53 -17.11
N ASN A 789 4.95 -4.40 -16.47
CA ASN A 789 4.27 -3.12 -16.72
C ASN A 789 5.15 -2.18 -17.57
N LYS A 790 5.48 -2.59 -18.80
CA LYS A 790 6.38 -1.82 -19.68
C LYS A 790 5.65 -0.98 -20.72
N ASN A 791 4.56 -1.52 -21.28
CA ASN A 791 3.83 -0.91 -22.39
C ASN A 791 2.42 -0.52 -21.96
N ASP A 792 1.95 0.62 -22.45
CA ASP A 792 0.60 1.11 -22.18
C ASP A 792 -0.45 0.39 -23.04
N SER A 793 -1.59 0.05 -22.42
CA SER A 793 -2.78 -0.33 -23.16
C SER A 793 -3.38 0.85 -23.94
N THR A 794 -4.21 0.56 -24.94
CA THR A 794 -4.93 1.58 -25.71
C THR A 794 -5.82 2.44 -24.82
N ILE A 795 -6.54 1.83 -23.87
CA ILE A 795 -7.41 2.55 -22.93
C ILE A 795 -6.62 3.43 -21.96
N LYS A 796 -5.46 2.97 -21.47
CA LYS A 796 -4.58 3.80 -20.62
C LYS A 796 -4.16 5.07 -21.33
N SER A 797 -3.79 4.97 -22.61
CA SER A 797 -3.45 6.14 -23.42
C SER A 797 -4.60 7.15 -23.53
N VAL A 798 -5.85 6.68 -23.60
CA VAL A 798 -7.04 7.55 -23.61
C VAL A 798 -7.23 8.26 -22.26
N VAL A 799 -7.12 7.51 -21.16
CA VAL A 799 -7.25 8.04 -19.79
C VAL A 799 -6.14 9.05 -19.49
N ASP A 800 -4.88 8.74 -19.81
CA ASP A 800 -3.72 9.60 -19.56
C ASP A 800 -3.81 10.91 -20.32
N ASN A 801 -4.21 10.86 -21.60
CA ASN A 801 -4.41 12.06 -22.41
C ASN A 801 -5.55 12.93 -21.86
N TRP A 802 -6.65 12.32 -21.43
CA TRP A 802 -7.75 13.05 -20.81
C TRP A 802 -7.30 13.70 -19.50
N TYR A 803 -6.59 12.98 -18.63
CA TYR A 803 -6.10 13.50 -17.37
C TYR A 803 -5.14 14.68 -17.58
N LYS A 804 -4.17 14.54 -18.48
CA LYS A 804 -3.20 15.58 -18.80
C LYS A 804 -3.87 16.90 -19.20
N ASN A 805 -4.96 16.82 -19.97
CA ASN A 805 -5.66 18.00 -20.48
C ASN A 805 -6.62 18.63 -19.46
N ASN A 806 -7.12 17.85 -18.50
CA ASN A 806 -8.23 18.27 -17.64
C ASN A 806 -7.90 18.36 -16.14
N LEU A 807 -7.00 17.52 -15.64
CA LEU A 807 -6.74 17.34 -14.20
C LEU A 807 -5.32 17.67 -13.75
N LEU A 808 -4.40 18.00 -14.66
CA LEU A 808 -2.99 18.27 -14.31
C LEU A 808 -2.83 19.38 -13.25
N ASN A 809 -3.62 20.45 -13.33
CA ASN A 809 -3.61 21.53 -12.34
C ASN A 809 -4.24 21.15 -10.98
N TYR A 810 -4.91 20.01 -10.95
CA TYR A 810 -5.65 19.49 -9.80
C TYR A 810 -4.95 18.28 -9.18
N THR A 811 -3.80 17.82 -9.71
CA THR A 811 -3.04 16.68 -9.18
C THR A 811 -2.72 16.83 -7.69
N LYS A 812 -2.51 18.05 -7.18
CA LYS A 812 -2.24 18.32 -5.76
C LYS A 812 -3.39 17.99 -4.79
N TYR A 813 -4.60 17.78 -5.30
CA TYR A 813 -5.76 17.31 -4.52
C TYR A 813 -5.86 15.78 -4.50
N LEU A 814 -5.08 15.11 -5.35
CA LEU A 814 -5.20 13.67 -5.60
C LEU A 814 -4.12 12.90 -4.86
N GLU A 815 -4.50 11.73 -4.39
CA GLU A 815 -3.59 10.73 -3.84
C GLU A 815 -2.98 9.93 -4.98
N ASP A 816 -1.68 9.59 -4.88
CA ASP A 816 -1.09 8.56 -5.72
C ASP A 816 -1.48 7.16 -5.21
N ALA A 817 -2.76 6.83 -5.42
CA ALA A 817 -3.35 5.61 -4.92
C ALA A 817 -2.85 4.38 -5.69
N ASN A 818 -2.81 3.24 -4.99
CA ASN A 818 -2.53 1.95 -5.61
C ASN A 818 -3.75 1.47 -6.43
N TRP A 819 -3.56 1.31 -7.73
CA TRP A 819 -4.55 0.71 -8.64
C TRP A 819 -4.20 -0.75 -8.89
N CYS A 820 -5.19 -1.63 -8.82
CA CYS A 820 -4.96 -3.07 -8.93
C CYS A 820 -5.69 -3.65 -10.13
N SER A 821 -4.93 -4.12 -11.13
CA SER A 821 -5.50 -4.91 -12.23
C SER A 821 -5.77 -6.34 -11.78
N ASP A 822 -4.87 -6.92 -10.98
CA ASP A 822 -4.93 -8.30 -10.47
C ASP A 822 -5.00 -9.35 -11.59
N ARG A 823 -3.87 -9.56 -12.27
CA ARG A 823 -3.67 -10.56 -13.34
C ARG A 823 -3.33 -11.94 -12.77
N THR A 824 -3.69 -12.21 -11.52
CA THR A 824 -3.52 -13.54 -10.92
C THR A 824 -4.36 -14.57 -11.67
N ILE A 825 -3.71 -15.62 -12.20
CA ILE A 825 -4.36 -16.71 -12.92
C ILE A 825 -4.98 -17.67 -11.90
N SER A 826 -6.17 -18.20 -12.20
CA SER A 826 -6.91 -19.11 -11.29
C SER A 826 -7.00 -20.56 -11.78
N ASP A 827 -6.89 -20.79 -13.09
CA ASP A 827 -6.99 -22.11 -13.68
C ASP A 827 -6.26 -22.20 -15.02
N SER A 828 -6.43 -23.35 -15.71
CA SER A 828 -5.78 -23.70 -16.99
C SER A 828 -4.27 -23.95 -16.86
N SER A 829 -3.65 -24.54 -17.87
CA SER A 829 -2.20 -24.78 -17.88
C SER A 829 -1.38 -23.49 -17.88
N LEU A 830 -1.96 -22.32 -18.19
CA LEU A 830 -1.24 -21.06 -17.95
C LEU A 830 -1.00 -20.81 -16.45
N LEU A 831 -1.78 -21.40 -15.54
CA LEU A 831 -1.56 -21.26 -14.10
C LEU A 831 -0.17 -21.75 -13.69
N SER A 832 0.19 -22.96 -14.10
CA SER A 832 1.49 -23.56 -13.79
C SER A 832 1.79 -24.74 -14.70
N LYS A 833 3.08 -25.10 -14.80
CA LYS A 833 3.51 -26.32 -15.50
C LYS A 833 2.81 -27.58 -14.98
N ASP A 834 2.42 -27.59 -13.70
CA ASP A 834 1.79 -28.72 -13.01
C ASP A 834 0.26 -28.73 -13.09
N THR A 835 -0.33 -27.88 -13.95
CA THR A 835 -1.77 -27.83 -14.22
C THR A 835 -2.03 -28.36 -15.63
N ASP A 836 -3.03 -29.23 -15.80
CA ASP A 836 -3.35 -29.81 -17.09
C ASP A 836 -3.87 -28.76 -18.08
N ALA A 837 -3.43 -28.86 -19.34
CA ALA A 837 -4.09 -28.18 -20.43
C ALA A 837 -5.53 -28.72 -20.54
N SER A 838 -6.49 -27.91 -20.10
CA SER A 838 -7.87 -28.34 -19.90
C SER A 838 -8.70 -28.31 -21.19
N ASN A 839 -9.88 -28.94 -21.14
CA ASN A 839 -10.82 -29.05 -22.25
C ASN A 839 -11.51 -27.73 -22.61
N ASP A 840 -11.60 -26.82 -21.64
CA ASP A 840 -12.23 -25.51 -21.78
C ASP A 840 -11.15 -24.48 -22.05
N SER A 841 -11.24 -23.80 -23.19
CA SER A 841 -10.16 -22.95 -23.72
C SER A 841 -9.98 -21.62 -22.97
N TYR A 842 -10.46 -21.54 -21.73
CA TYR A 842 -10.44 -20.34 -20.90
C TYR A 842 -9.35 -20.48 -19.83
N THR A 843 -8.37 -19.59 -19.88
CA THR A 843 -7.62 -19.22 -18.68
C THR A 843 -8.38 -18.12 -17.98
N HIS A 844 -8.88 -18.37 -16.77
CA HIS A 844 -9.56 -17.36 -15.98
C HIS A 844 -8.59 -16.65 -15.05
N PHE A 845 -8.81 -15.35 -14.89
CA PHE A 845 -8.15 -14.54 -13.88
C PHE A 845 -8.98 -14.52 -12.60
N ILE A 846 -8.35 -14.18 -11.48
CA ILE A 846 -8.94 -14.26 -10.15
C ILE A 846 -10.22 -13.44 -9.98
N GLY A 847 -10.37 -12.33 -10.73
CA GLY A 847 -11.61 -11.55 -10.78
C GLY A 847 -12.83 -12.36 -11.22
N TYR A 848 -12.67 -13.27 -12.19
CA TYR A 848 -13.72 -14.19 -12.61
C TYR A 848 -14.12 -15.13 -11.47
N TYR A 849 -13.13 -15.66 -10.75
CA TYR A 849 -13.37 -16.56 -9.63
C TYR A 849 -14.08 -15.85 -8.47
N ARG A 850 -13.67 -14.62 -8.16
CA ARG A 850 -14.36 -13.76 -7.18
C ARG A 850 -15.81 -13.48 -7.56
N LEU A 851 -16.13 -13.33 -8.85
CA LEU A 851 -17.49 -13.10 -9.31
C LEU A 851 -18.37 -14.36 -9.21
N TYR A 852 -17.90 -15.51 -9.73
CA TYR A 852 -18.76 -16.69 -9.94
C TYR A 852 -18.71 -17.72 -8.81
N TYR A 853 -17.65 -17.76 -8.00
CA TYR A 853 -17.47 -18.80 -6.98
C TYR A 853 -17.54 -18.22 -5.58
N GLY A 854 -18.50 -18.71 -4.78
CA GLY A 854 -18.78 -18.20 -3.43
C GLY A 854 -17.62 -18.29 -2.43
N SER A 855 -16.69 -19.22 -2.62
CA SER A 855 -15.50 -19.41 -1.77
C SER A 855 -14.47 -18.29 -1.88
N TYR A 856 -14.50 -17.50 -2.97
CA TYR A 856 -13.54 -16.42 -3.22
C TYR A 856 -14.11 -15.09 -2.76
N LYS A 857 -13.33 -14.36 -1.95
CA LYS A 857 -13.73 -13.07 -1.38
C LYS A 857 -13.35 -11.92 -2.32
N LEU A 858 -14.17 -10.87 -2.34
CA LEU A 858 -13.86 -9.60 -2.98
C LEU A 858 -12.69 -8.93 -2.25
N SER A 859 -11.91 -8.11 -2.96
CA SER A 859 -10.75 -7.41 -2.43
C SER A 859 -10.68 -5.96 -2.92
N PHE A 860 -10.37 -5.05 -2.00
CA PHE A 860 -9.97 -3.68 -2.34
C PHE A 860 -8.44 -3.51 -2.44
N THR A 861 -7.69 -4.53 -2.00
CA THR A 861 -6.23 -4.54 -2.00
C THR A 861 -5.69 -5.46 -3.09
N CYS A 862 -4.47 -5.18 -3.53
CA CYS A 862 -3.77 -6.01 -4.51
C CYS A 862 -2.87 -7.02 -3.81
N ALA A 863 -3.16 -8.31 -3.96
CA ALA A 863 -2.30 -9.37 -3.41
C ALA A 863 -1.01 -9.53 -4.25
N ASN A 864 -1.10 -9.34 -5.57
CA ASN A 864 0.04 -9.42 -6.47
C ASN A 864 0.74 -8.05 -6.57
N SER A 865 1.95 -7.94 -6.03
CA SER A 865 2.74 -6.70 -6.04
C SER A 865 3.07 -6.20 -7.45
N ASN A 866 3.22 -7.11 -8.42
CA ASN A 866 3.46 -6.76 -9.83
C ASN A 866 2.24 -6.08 -10.49
N ASP A 867 1.06 -6.15 -9.88
CA ASP A 867 -0.18 -5.56 -10.38
C ASP A 867 -0.58 -4.28 -9.65
N ILE A 868 0.26 -3.79 -8.73
CA ILE A 868 0.11 -2.48 -8.09
C ILE A 868 0.62 -1.41 -9.05
N LEU A 869 -0.29 -0.58 -9.54
CA LEU A 869 0.01 0.52 -10.45
C LEU A 869 -0.17 1.86 -9.72
N ASN A 870 0.88 2.68 -9.70
CA ASN A 870 0.91 4.04 -9.15
C ASN A 870 2.06 4.82 -9.82
N THR A 871 2.29 6.08 -9.46
CA THR A 871 3.30 6.91 -10.14
C THR A 871 4.76 6.54 -9.90
N SER A 872 5.03 5.58 -9.00
CA SER A 872 6.37 4.98 -8.86
C SER A 872 6.71 3.97 -9.96
N ILE A 873 5.70 3.45 -10.69
CA ILE A 873 5.89 2.52 -11.79
C ILE A 873 6.26 3.28 -13.06
N GLU A 874 7.37 2.89 -13.70
CA GLU A 874 7.80 3.47 -14.97
C GLU A 874 6.69 3.40 -16.02
N GLY A 875 6.33 4.54 -16.62
CA GLY A 875 5.25 4.65 -17.61
C GLY A 875 3.87 4.97 -17.03
N PHE A 876 3.62 4.77 -15.74
CA PHE A 876 2.37 5.16 -15.08
C PHE A 876 2.48 6.58 -14.52
N LYS A 877 2.14 7.60 -15.32
CA LYS A 877 2.50 9.00 -15.01
C LYS A 877 1.47 9.78 -14.19
N TYR A 878 0.22 9.30 -14.14
CA TYR A 878 -0.90 10.06 -13.60
C TYR A 878 -1.68 9.20 -12.60
N PRO A 879 -2.11 9.75 -11.45
CA PRO A 879 -2.84 9.03 -10.42
C PRO A 879 -4.32 8.83 -10.82
N VAL A 880 -4.56 8.10 -11.90
CA VAL A 880 -5.88 7.83 -12.50
C VAL A 880 -5.88 6.46 -13.15
N ALA A 881 -6.96 5.71 -12.96
CA ALA A 881 -7.19 4.45 -13.68
C ALA A 881 -8.70 4.22 -13.84
N LEU A 882 -9.13 2.95 -13.91
CA LEU A 882 -10.54 2.55 -13.95
C LEU A 882 -10.92 1.87 -12.63
N LEU A 883 -12.22 1.79 -12.34
CA LEU A 883 -12.70 0.98 -11.21
C LEU A 883 -12.55 -0.51 -11.48
N THR A 884 -12.37 -1.28 -10.42
CA THR A 884 -12.32 -2.76 -10.48
C THR A 884 -13.72 -3.37 -10.53
N LEU A 885 -13.80 -4.63 -10.97
CA LEU A 885 -15.01 -5.44 -10.88
C LEU A 885 -15.55 -5.45 -9.44
N ASP A 886 -14.67 -5.66 -8.47
CA ASP A 886 -15.02 -5.75 -7.06
C ASP A 886 -15.68 -4.45 -6.56
N GLU A 887 -15.19 -3.29 -6.97
CA GLU A 887 -15.79 -1.98 -6.64
C GLU A 887 -17.20 -1.83 -7.23
N TYR A 888 -17.44 -2.32 -8.45
CA TYR A 888 -18.79 -2.36 -9.04
C TYR A 888 -19.73 -3.31 -8.29
N ILE A 889 -19.25 -4.46 -7.81
CA ILE A 889 -20.05 -5.40 -7.00
C ILE A 889 -20.42 -4.78 -5.64
N TYR A 890 -19.47 -4.12 -4.97
CA TYR A 890 -19.74 -3.40 -3.73
C TYR A 890 -20.80 -2.30 -3.92
N ALA A 891 -20.72 -1.56 -5.03
CA ALA A 891 -21.69 -0.53 -5.39
C ALA A 891 -23.12 -1.06 -5.63
N GLY A 892 -23.30 -2.37 -5.82
CA GLY A 892 -24.61 -2.99 -6.02
C GLY A 892 -24.76 -3.76 -7.33
N GLY A 893 -23.76 -3.74 -8.21
CA GLY A 893 -23.75 -4.57 -9.40
C GLY A 893 -23.71 -6.07 -9.07
N SER A 894 -24.05 -6.91 -10.05
CA SER A 894 -24.01 -8.37 -9.89
C SER A 894 -23.71 -9.06 -11.21
N ASN A 895 -23.44 -10.37 -11.19
CA ASN A 895 -23.30 -11.18 -12.41
C ASN A 895 -24.64 -11.42 -13.14
N SER A 896 -25.73 -10.84 -12.64
CA SER A 896 -27.05 -10.82 -13.25
C SER A 896 -27.46 -9.37 -13.54
N ALA A 897 -28.42 -9.19 -14.45
CA ALA A 897 -28.94 -7.86 -14.77
C ALA A 897 -29.47 -7.19 -13.50
N ASN A 898 -28.92 -6.02 -13.19
CA ASN A 898 -29.38 -5.18 -12.09
C ASN A 898 -29.21 -3.73 -12.50
N SER A 899 -30.28 -2.95 -12.50
CA SER A 899 -30.19 -1.50 -12.75
C SER A 899 -30.28 -0.67 -11.46
N SER A 900 -30.44 -1.33 -10.30
CA SER A 900 -30.74 -0.68 -9.02
C SER A 900 -29.48 -0.24 -8.27
N TYR A 901 -28.49 0.32 -8.97
CA TYR A 901 -27.26 0.85 -8.36
C TYR A 901 -26.72 2.09 -9.07
N TYR A 902 -26.14 3.03 -8.33
CA TYR A 902 -25.76 4.35 -8.85
C TYR A 902 -24.62 4.35 -9.90
N LEU A 903 -23.87 3.25 -10.02
CA LEU A 903 -22.85 3.09 -11.07
C LEU A 903 -23.43 2.57 -12.39
N TYR A 904 -24.70 2.13 -12.41
CA TYR A 904 -25.39 1.75 -13.63
C TYR A 904 -25.64 2.99 -14.50
N THR A 905 -25.12 2.96 -15.72
CA THR A 905 -25.22 4.05 -16.69
C THR A 905 -26.16 3.75 -17.85
N GLY A 906 -26.71 2.53 -17.94
CA GLY A 906 -27.37 2.04 -19.16
C GLY A 906 -26.43 1.89 -20.36
N MET A 907 -25.11 1.99 -20.14
CA MET A 907 -24.07 1.86 -21.16
C MET A 907 -23.15 0.69 -20.84
N THR A 908 -22.42 0.23 -21.85
CA THR A 908 -21.34 -0.75 -21.67
C THR A 908 -20.03 -0.01 -21.41
N ASP A 909 -19.40 -0.23 -20.25
CA ASP A 909 -18.19 0.47 -19.81
C ASP A 909 -17.11 -0.53 -19.34
N TRP A 910 -15.85 -0.28 -19.71
CA TRP A 910 -14.69 -1.09 -19.31
C TRP A 910 -14.39 -0.97 -17.81
N MET A 911 -13.82 -2.04 -17.24
CA MET A 911 -13.27 -2.09 -15.87
C MET A 911 -11.77 -2.37 -15.92
N LEU A 912 -11.10 -2.24 -14.77
CA LEU A 912 -9.66 -2.51 -14.63
C LEU A 912 -9.31 -4.01 -14.54
N THR A 913 -10.29 -4.85 -14.16
CA THR A 913 -10.08 -6.25 -13.76
C THR A 913 -10.10 -7.21 -14.96
N PRO A 914 -9.02 -7.95 -15.23
CA PRO A 914 -8.98 -9.03 -16.20
C PRO A 914 -10.07 -10.08 -15.96
N ARG A 915 -10.61 -10.64 -17.04
CA ARG A 915 -11.65 -11.67 -16.97
C ARG A 915 -11.10 -13.03 -17.34
N SER A 916 -10.63 -13.17 -18.57
CA SER A 916 -10.16 -14.44 -19.11
C SER A 916 -9.29 -14.26 -20.34
N TYR A 917 -8.54 -15.29 -20.70
CA TYR A 917 -7.93 -15.45 -22.01
C TYR A 917 -8.52 -16.70 -22.67
N TYR A 918 -9.30 -16.52 -23.74
CA TYR A 918 -10.04 -17.57 -24.42
C TYR A 918 -9.51 -17.84 -25.83
N GLY A 919 -8.85 -18.98 -26.04
CA GLY A 919 -8.66 -19.55 -27.37
C GLY A 919 -8.15 -18.59 -28.46
N LEU A 920 -7.29 -17.62 -28.11
CA LEU A 920 -6.73 -16.47 -28.86
C LEU A 920 -7.27 -15.07 -28.50
N ASN A 921 -8.22 -14.93 -27.58
CA ASN A 921 -8.83 -13.65 -27.26
C ASN A 921 -8.66 -13.30 -25.78
N ALA A 922 -7.91 -12.23 -25.49
CA ALA A 922 -7.84 -11.59 -24.20
C ALA A 922 -9.16 -10.86 -23.90
N SER A 923 -9.67 -11.02 -22.67
CA SER A 923 -10.91 -10.43 -22.20
C SER A 923 -10.71 -9.76 -20.84
N VAL A 924 -11.23 -8.54 -20.75
CA VAL A 924 -11.28 -7.74 -19.53
C VAL A 924 -12.74 -7.58 -19.10
N SER A 925 -12.97 -7.43 -17.80
CA SER A 925 -14.32 -7.24 -17.27
C SER A 925 -14.90 -5.91 -17.72
N TYR A 926 -16.22 -5.89 -17.93
CA TYR A 926 -16.99 -4.69 -18.23
C TYR A 926 -18.37 -4.78 -17.57
N VAL A 927 -19.02 -3.64 -17.41
CA VAL A 927 -20.46 -3.58 -17.10
C VAL A 927 -21.23 -3.53 -18.41
N THR A 928 -22.34 -4.25 -18.51
CA THR A 928 -23.23 -4.22 -19.68
C THR A 928 -24.26 -3.10 -19.56
N SER A 929 -24.93 -2.77 -20.67
CA SER A 929 -26.07 -1.83 -20.66
C SER A 929 -27.27 -2.30 -19.83
N MET A 930 -27.29 -3.55 -19.34
CA MET A 930 -28.30 -4.07 -18.39
C MET A 930 -27.82 -4.03 -16.93
N GLY A 931 -26.61 -3.51 -16.68
CA GLY A 931 -26.00 -3.45 -15.35
C GLY A 931 -25.41 -4.77 -14.84
N THR A 932 -25.30 -5.78 -15.70
CA THR A 932 -24.53 -7.00 -15.42
C THR A 932 -23.05 -6.66 -15.35
N VAL A 933 -22.37 -7.08 -14.29
CA VAL A 933 -20.94 -6.89 -14.03
C VAL A 933 -20.16 -8.14 -14.42
N GLY A 934 -18.99 -7.95 -15.04
CA GLY A 934 -18.10 -9.04 -15.47
C GLY A 934 -18.26 -9.44 -16.94
N GLY A 935 -19.11 -8.75 -17.70
CA GLY A 935 -19.41 -8.99 -19.11
C GLY A 935 -20.49 -10.04 -19.37
N ASP A 936 -20.74 -10.34 -20.65
CA ASP A 936 -21.70 -11.37 -21.08
C ASP A 936 -21.02 -12.72 -21.42
N SER A 937 -21.78 -13.76 -21.75
CA SER A 937 -21.25 -15.10 -22.08
C SER A 937 -20.85 -15.26 -23.55
N SER A 938 -20.93 -14.20 -24.35
CA SER A 938 -20.78 -14.27 -25.81
C SER A 938 -19.61 -13.46 -26.35
N ASN A 939 -19.09 -12.48 -25.60
CA ASN A 939 -18.07 -11.56 -26.08
C ASN A 939 -16.83 -11.46 -25.17
N TYR A 940 -15.66 -11.66 -25.77
CA TYR A 940 -14.38 -11.89 -25.11
C TYR A 940 -13.22 -11.09 -25.73
N ASP A 941 -13.48 -10.00 -26.47
CA ASP A 941 -12.43 -9.29 -27.21
C ASP A 941 -12.12 -7.90 -26.63
N VAL A 942 -10.89 -7.70 -26.18
CA VAL A 942 -10.37 -6.38 -25.72
C VAL A 942 -10.38 -5.30 -26.80
N ARG A 943 -10.57 -5.65 -28.07
CA ARG A 943 -10.69 -4.71 -29.20
C ARG A 943 -12.08 -4.13 -29.37
N ASP A 944 -13.06 -4.54 -28.57
CA ASP A 944 -14.37 -3.92 -28.60
C ASP A 944 -14.33 -2.48 -28.11
N ASN A 945 -15.18 -1.63 -28.68
CA ASN A 945 -15.28 -0.24 -28.28
C ASN A 945 -16.35 -0.07 -27.20
N TYR A 946 -15.92 0.02 -25.94
CA TYR A 946 -16.78 0.34 -24.80
C TYR A 946 -16.40 1.67 -24.15
N GLY A 947 -17.27 2.16 -23.28
CA GLY A 947 -17.09 3.43 -22.60
C GLY A 947 -15.91 3.42 -21.62
N VAL A 948 -15.23 4.57 -21.54
CA VAL A 948 -14.10 4.80 -20.64
C VAL A 948 -14.53 5.73 -19.52
N ARG A 949 -14.45 5.27 -18.28
CA ARG A 949 -14.83 6.02 -17.07
C ARG A 949 -13.66 6.09 -16.08
N PRO A 950 -12.85 7.16 -16.14
CA PRO A 950 -11.71 7.31 -15.24
C PRO A 950 -12.15 7.48 -13.79
N ALA A 951 -11.34 6.94 -12.89
CA ALA A 951 -11.46 7.04 -11.45
C ALA A 951 -10.22 7.71 -10.87
N ILE A 952 -10.43 8.52 -9.83
CA ILE A 952 -9.39 9.26 -9.11
C ILE A 952 -9.59 9.08 -7.61
N VAL A 953 -8.57 9.36 -6.81
CA VAL A 953 -8.69 9.37 -5.34
C VAL A 953 -8.38 10.78 -4.84
N LEU A 954 -9.36 11.43 -4.20
CA LEU A 954 -9.10 12.64 -3.43
C LEU A 954 -8.29 12.26 -2.20
N LYS A 955 -7.20 12.98 -1.93
CA LYS A 955 -6.32 12.68 -0.79
C LYS A 955 -7.01 12.87 0.56
N SER A 956 -6.45 12.23 1.58
CA SER A 956 -6.91 12.41 2.96
C SER A 956 -6.92 13.88 3.37
N GLY A 957 -7.96 14.27 4.12
CA GLY A 957 -8.13 15.64 4.61
C GLY A 957 -8.85 16.60 3.65
N ILE A 958 -9.18 16.20 2.42
CA ILE A 958 -9.96 17.04 1.50
C ILE A 958 -11.37 17.31 2.07
N ARG A 959 -11.73 18.59 2.08
CA ARG A 959 -12.95 19.15 2.65
C ARG A 959 -13.92 19.58 1.56
N THR A 960 -15.20 19.54 1.90
CA THR A 960 -16.27 20.05 1.05
C THR A 960 -16.74 21.43 1.52
N ASP A 961 -17.03 22.29 0.55
CA ASP A 961 -17.58 23.64 0.69
C ASP A 961 -19.13 23.59 0.73
N GLY A 962 -19.66 22.72 1.58
CA GLY A 962 -21.09 22.40 1.64
C GLY A 962 -21.55 21.34 0.65
N GLY A 963 -22.84 21.36 0.31
CA GLY A 963 -23.51 20.31 -0.46
C GLY A 963 -24.02 19.16 0.41
N ASN A 964 -25.14 18.56 0.02
CA ASN A 964 -25.68 17.33 0.62
C ASN A 964 -25.45 16.09 -0.27
N GLY A 965 -24.72 16.27 -1.37
CA GLY A 965 -24.39 15.21 -2.32
C GLY A 965 -25.48 14.94 -3.36
N THR A 966 -26.62 15.64 -3.34
CA THR A 966 -27.62 15.51 -4.41
C THR A 966 -27.12 16.09 -5.72
N MET A 967 -27.86 15.86 -6.79
CA MET A 967 -27.56 16.37 -8.13
C MET A 967 -27.54 17.90 -8.18
N GLU A 968 -28.50 18.53 -7.49
CA GLU A 968 -28.69 19.97 -7.41
C GLU A 968 -27.81 20.64 -6.33
N ASP A 969 -27.31 19.87 -5.37
CA ASP A 969 -26.46 20.34 -4.26
C ASP A 969 -25.29 19.37 -3.99
N PRO A 970 -24.41 19.14 -4.99
CA PRO A 970 -23.31 18.20 -4.87
C PRO A 970 -22.27 18.69 -3.86
N TYR A 971 -21.50 17.77 -3.28
CA TYR A 971 -20.36 18.14 -2.46
C TYR A 971 -19.34 18.91 -3.28
N LEU A 972 -19.00 20.14 -2.87
CA LEU A 972 -18.21 21.07 -3.65
C LEU A 972 -16.76 21.09 -3.17
N ILE A 973 -15.82 20.68 -4.03
CA ILE A 973 -14.38 20.72 -3.71
C ILE A 973 -13.77 21.98 -4.34
N THR A 974 -13.56 23.01 -3.51
CA THR A 974 -12.95 24.28 -3.94
C THR A 974 -11.53 24.45 -3.43
N LYS A 975 -10.77 25.32 -4.12
CA LYS A 975 -9.46 25.76 -3.67
C LYS A 975 -9.53 26.48 -2.32
N ASP A 976 -10.55 27.30 -2.11
CA ASP A 976 -10.64 28.16 -0.93
C ASP A 976 -10.79 27.35 0.36
N VAL A 977 -11.62 26.31 0.34
CA VAL A 977 -11.82 25.43 1.50
C VAL A 977 -10.63 24.48 1.74
N ASN A 978 -9.87 24.16 0.69
CA ASN A 978 -8.78 23.20 0.74
C ASN A 978 -7.38 23.82 0.74
N LYS A 979 -7.25 25.16 0.74
CA LYS A 979 -5.96 25.87 0.62
C LYS A 979 -4.88 25.39 1.62
N ASN A 980 -5.28 25.08 2.86
CA ASN A 980 -4.36 24.64 3.91
C ASN A 980 -4.02 23.14 3.82
N VAL A 981 -4.77 22.36 3.04
CA VAL A 981 -4.58 20.91 2.84
C VAL A 981 -3.73 20.64 1.59
N ILE A 982 -3.77 21.53 0.60
CA ILE A 982 -3.18 21.32 -0.72
C ILE A 982 -1.86 22.04 -0.98
N GLY A 983 -1.41 22.93 -0.10
CA GLY A 983 -0.24 23.78 -0.34
C GLY A 983 -0.50 24.88 -1.37
#